data_AF-A0A1Y3S2G5-F1
#
_entry.id   AF-A0A1Y3S2G5-F1
#
_cell.length_a   1.000
_cell.length_b   1.000
_cell.length_c   1.000
_cell.angle_alpha   90.00
_cell.angle_beta   90.00
_cell.angle_gamma   90.00
#
_symmetry.space_group_name_H-M   'P 1'
#
loop_
_entity.id
_entity.type
_entity.pdbx_description
1 polymer ?
#
loop_
_entity_poly.entity_id
_entity_poly.type
_entity_poly.pdbx_seq_one_letter_code
_entity_poly.pdbx_strand_id
1 'polypeptide(L)'
;MKMTRRKGRGWRGWKALMGLVLAGVMLAQAVGPVWAEEPGTTQPEDTRVVDTTKAFDYETFLGNSLSTQYSGRVWADKWVSNSDVIIPNPTGEAKEYVVNIGEEDFLVGYSLHTAATAVSGQSLVPLDVVLVIDISSTMLMHNRIQETVKALNETVETLLAGNPNTRVGVVVFSTEATTLLPLDRYDTAEGREEMFWLEEPGTMDPTGATEQILHVDAVTEQGNTWSQQINVEGWTNIHMAIDTGMDMLREATTKTEDGQQRYPALMLMSDGEPTSSGGNESSWWEPEGMSGDGMVDTSGLDAFKAIMNAAYQKQQVTRHYNVDMQVHTVGVGVEQLDIDGPRPLAELTLNPKDNLKGGSSDYYAKEMWEDWQEYCENPEGVEVGPRGDSYTFAHPPAEDDITSLRYNDGYLSVQEASGISAVLQQIIEEFAVGLSSPAEVGEDPTKSGYVTYTDYIGEYMEVTGMQELMWRSGLYYVKTTQKGTNQTVYIFEGRVTSPLYGTTCYFEDITVTVTTDPETKNQTLEIKVPAALLPLRWNTVTFLNTGTEDVTQTIANGGGPSNPLRIFYTVSLRDGVLDENGMVTDIVSEEYIRENSNPDGTVNFYANRYSGESKNATGEPLTVGDANVTFTPASNNAFYVFQEDVLLYTDKGCTEPATEENRNDQILYYPVEYYLAETDGGSATLQEQIVTCYLGDYPEGSIKEGADGQLYIEKGTLRGLSDAVVEKGLGENLTNTADAFRYPDHNNNGQVQLQLGANGKMTAPLPTGSLTVSKKVEGTGANLNQEFTFTVTCTDNDAPLTGTYTYTGGVLQEYEGSVTAPQNGSLTLDTSGKGTITLKHGQTITIQGLPRTATYIVTETPVANYTPRVGDTQTGTATGTVGASSTAAFTNIYAIPYTNVAFTKVDGTGFDPTQVTEDDYLSGAEFALYRYTGTNWDGVSGSLLDTTNTGTEWGAPVIQTSGDRGLVTFSNLEAGHYRLVETKAPGGFQLPKGQWNVEVTITNNVGSFTILAVEKATSQTPGVVADNGTYYLMNYKPTQPPITGGDGGRSYWMVGGSMMAVGICLAAAWMWERRRKANP
;
A
#
# COMPACT_ATOMS: atom_id res chain seq x y z
N MET A 1 71.75 -28.71 -9.30
CA MET A 1 71.65 -28.62 -10.76
C MET A 1 70.30 -28.01 -11.09
N LYS A 2 70.26 -26.90 -11.86
CA LYS A 2 69.07 -26.10 -12.26
C LYS A 2 67.91 -25.97 -11.24
N MET A 3 68.16 -25.18 -10.20
CA MET A 3 67.12 -24.36 -9.57
C MET A 3 66.86 -23.12 -10.43
N THR A 4 65.64 -22.62 -10.47
CA THR A 4 65.35 -21.19 -10.74
C THR A 4 64.42 -20.64 -9.67
N ARG A 5 64.71 -19.43 -9.20
CA ARG A 5 64.27 -18.88 -7.91
C ARG A 5 64.27 -17.35 -8.01
N ARG A 6 63.30 -16.69 -7.35
CA ARG A 6 63.20 -15.21 -7.13
C ARG A 6 62.83 -14.39 -8.39
N LYS A 7 62.02 -13.31 -8.34
CA LYS A 7 61.80 -12.17 -7.41
C LYS A 7 62.91 -11.08 -7.38
N GLY A 8 62.54 -9.87 -7.80
CA GLY A 8 63.22 -8.59 -7.58
C GLY A 8 62.52 -7.52 -8.42
N ARG A 9 61.76 -6.51 -7.94
CA ARG A 9 61.66 -5.73 -6.68
C ARG A 9 62.56 -4.48 -6.62
N GLY A 10 61.93 -3.31 -6.71
CA GLY A 10 62.28 -2.05 -6.04
C GLY A 10 60.95 -1.31 -5.77
N TRP A 11 60.47 -1.02 -4.56
CA TRP A 11 61.06 -0.36 -3.36
C TRP A 11 61.29 1.13 -3.65
N ARG A 12 60.64 2.12 -3.00
CA ARG A 12 60.26 2.41 -1.57
C ARG A 12 59.04 3.38 -1.59
N GLY A 13 58.27 3.73 -0.55
CA GLY A 13 58.15 3.48 0.91
C GLY A 13 56.71 3.88 1.35
N TRP A 14 56.31 4.26 2.57
CA TRP A 14 56.92 4.26 3.92
C TRP A 14 55.79 4.43 4.98
N LYS A 15 55.95 3.79 6.18
CA LYS A 15 55.51 4.13 7.57
C LYS A 15 54.29 5.08 7.83
N ALA A 16 53.40 4.87 8.81
CA ALA A 16 53.32 4.01 10.02
C ALA A 16 51.81 3.74 10.36
N LEU A 17 51.33 2.59 10.89
CA LEU A 17 51.48 1.99 12.24
C LEU A 17 50.79 2.84 13.36
N MET A 18 49.82 2.39 14.18
CA MET A 18 48.97 1.17 14.25
C MET A 18 47.90 1.39 15.36
N GLY A 19 46.64 0.92 15.23
CA GLY A 19 45.66 1.07 16.32
C GLY A 19 44.21 0.57 16.10
N LEU A 20 43.98 -0.72 16.39
CA LEU A 20 42.75 -1.37 16.88
C LEU A 20 41.35 -1.19 16.20
N VAL A 21 40.82 -2.33 15.76
CA VAL A 21 39.42 -2.84 15.95
C VAL A 21 38.25 -2.14 15.25
N LEU A 22 37.77 -2.73 14.14
CA LEU A 22 36.38 -3.25 13.95
C LEU A 22 36.17 -3.90 12.56
N ALA A 23 35.04 -4.60 12.41
CA ALA A 23 34.48 -5.26 11.20
C ALA A 23 35.22 -6.49 10.63
N GLY A 24 34.59 -7.68 10.76
CA GLY A 24 35.14 -8.93 10.22
C GLY A 24 34.25 -10.17 10.37
N VAL A 25 33.02 -10.12 9.86
CA VAL A 25 32.09 -11.25 9.56
C VAL A 25 30.91 -10.70 8.73
N MET A 26 30.25 -11.41 7.80
CA MET A 26 30.52 -12.70 7.14
C MET A 26 30.31 -12.55 5.61
N LEU A 27 31.00 -13.34 4.77
CA LEU A 27 30.50 -13.73 3.42
C LEU A 27 31.38 -14.83 2.79
N ALA A 28 31.01 -16.09 3.05
CA ALA A 28 31.47 -17.25 2.28
C ALA A 28 30.57 -18.45 2.59
N GLN A 29 29.78 -18.91 1.60
CA GLN A 29 29.42 -20.31 1.28
C GLN A 29 28.24 -20.32 0.29
N ALA A 30 28.51 -20.45 -1.02
CA ALA A 30 27.61 -21.05 -2.03
C ALA A 30 28.26 -20.94 -3.43
N VAL A 31 29.07 -21.93 -3.81
CA VAL A 31 29.42 -22.18 -5.23
C VAL A 31 29.29 -23.67 -5.48
N GLY A 32 28.07 -24.10 -5.83
CA GLY A 32 27.79 -25.44 -6.34
C GLY A 32 28.00 -25.50 -7.86
N PRO A 33 28.37 -26.66 -8.44
CA PRO A 33 28.66 -26.77 -9.86
C PRO A 33 27.39 -26.68 -10.73
N VAL A 34 27.49 -25.91 -11.81
CA VAL A 34 26.52 -25.91 -12.91
C VAL A 34 26.48 -27.30 -13.55
N TRP A 35 25.31 -27.93 -13.54
CA TRP A 35 24.94 -28.97 -14.47
C TRP A 35 23.94 -28.36 -15.46
N ALA A 36 24.25 -28.44 -16.75
CA ALA A 36 23.30 -28.06 -17.79
C ALA A 36 22.28 -29.20 -17.94
N GLU A 37 21.02 -28.91 -17.65
CA GLU A 37 19.91 -29.77 -18.06
C GLU A 37 19.69 -29.60 -19.57
N GLU A 38 19.30 -30.68 -20.24
CA GLU A 38 18.75 -30.61 -21.60
C GLU A 38 17.43 -29.79 -21.57
N PRO A 39 16.97 -29.22 -22.70
CA PRO A 39 15.72 -28.47 -22.75
C PRO A 39 14.52 -29.39 -22.51
N GLY A 40 14.25 -29.67 -21.23
CA GLY A 40 12.96 -30.16 -20.77
C GLY A 40 11.88 -29.16 -21.16
N THR A 41 10.70 -29.68 -21.47
CA THR A 41 9.51 -28.87 -21.72
C THR A 41 9.30 -27.91 -20.55
N THR A 42 9.52 -26.62 -20.78
CA THR A 42 9.12 -25.56 -19.85
C THR A 42 7.66 -25.79 -19.50
N GLN A 43 7.36 -25.99 -18.22
CA GLN A 43 5.98 -25.80 -17.77
C GLN A 43 5.57 -24.37 -18.15
N PRO A 44 4.30 -24.14 -18.54
CA PRO A 44 3.82 -22.78 -18.72
C PRO A 44 4.09 -22.01 -17.42
N GLU A 45 4.69 -20.83 -17.55
CA GLU A 45 4.93 -19.95 -16.42
C GLU A 45 3.57 -19.64 -15.76
N ASP A 46 3.46 -19.79 -14.44
CA ASP A 46 2.18 -19.59 -13.75
C ASP A 46 1.74 -18.13 -13.96
N THR A 47 0.64 -17.94 -14.70
CA THR A 47 0.14 -16.62 -15.06
C THR A 47 -0.51 -15.90 -13.88
N ARG A 48 -0.65 -16.57 -12.74
CA ARG A 48 -1.23 -16.05 -11.51
C ARG A 48 -0.13 -15.55 -10.57
N VAL A 49 -0.21 -14.28 -10.21
CA VAL A 49 0.68 -13.56 -9.30
C VAL A 49 -0.15 -13.02 -8.15
N VAL A 50 0.36 -13.09 -6.93
CA VAL A 50 -0.28 -12.52 -5.72
C VAL A 50 0.71 -11.60 -5.01
N ASP A 51 0.19 -10.62 -4.27
CA ASP A 51 1.01 -9.79 -3.39
C ASP A 51 1.57 -10.62 -2.21
N THR A 52 2.58 -10.10 -1.50
CA THR A 52 3.07 -10.78 -0.29
C THR A 52 2.03 -10.77 0.83
N THR A 53 2.04 -11.78 1.70
CA THR A 53 1.03 -11.89 2.77
C THR A 53 1.47 -11.20 4.07
N LYS A 54 0.53 -10.51 4.72
CA LYS A 54 0.65 -9.95 6.08
C LYS A 54 -0.29 -10.63 7.10
N ALA A 55 -0.89 -11.76 6.73
CA ALA A 55 -1.95 -12.48 7.46
C ALA A 55 -1.66 -12.89 8.91
N PHE A 56 -0.42 -12.71 9.38
CA PHE A 56 0.10 -13.20 10.66
C PHE A 56 0.72 -12.08 11.52
N ASP A 57 0.61 -10.81 11.12
CA ASP A 57 1.18 -9.67 11.87
C ASP A 57 0.26 -9.09 12.96
N TYR A 58 -0.91 -9.70 13.18
CA TYR A 58 -1.90 -9.30 14.19
C TYR A 58 -1.32 -9.17 15.60
N GLU A 59 -0.33 -9.99 15.99
CA GLU A 59 0.34 -9.86 17.30
C GLU A 59 1.13 -8.55 17.43
N THR A 60 1.69 -8.04 16.33
CA THR A 60 2.37 -6.73 16.32
C THR A 60 1.35 -5.59 16.35
N PHE A 61 0.24 -5.73 15.62
CA PHE A 61 -0.78 -4.69 15.49
C PHE A 61 -1.70 -4.56 16.71
N LEU A 62 -2.03 -5.67 17.37
CA LEU A 62 -2.77 -5.71 18.64
C LEU A 62 -1.83 -5.66 19.87
N GLY A 63 -0.51 -5.53 19.66
CA GLY A 63 0.49 -5.32 20.71
C GLY A 63 0.80 -6.55 21.58
N ASN A 64 1.50 -6.34 22.69
CA ASN A 64 1.75 -7.38 23.69
C ASN A 64 0.45 -7.73 24.43
N SER A 65 0.18 -9.01 24.69
CA SER A 65 -0.97 -9.45 25.51
C SER A 65 -0.90 -8.93 26.94
N LEU A 66 0.30 -8.60 27.42
CA LEU A 66 0.54 -7.99 28.73
C LEU A 66 0.60 -6.45 28.66
N SER A 67 -0.02 -5.85 27.63
CA SER A 67 -0.10 -4.40 27.42
C SER A 67 -1.53 -3.93 27.17
N THR A 68 -1.94 -2.78 27.73
CA THR A 68 -3.26 -2.18 27.48
C THR A 68 -3.27 -1.22 26.27
N GLN A 69 -2.10 -0.98 25.65
CA GLN A 69 -1.83 0.04 24.61
C GLN A 69 -2.85 0.11 23.45
N TYR A 70 -3.42 -1.03 23.08
CA TYR A 70 -4.36 -1.15 21.96
C TYR A 70 -5.71 -1.77 22.38
N SER A 71 -6.10 -1.60 23.64
CA SER A 71 -7.43 -2.01 24.13
C SER A 71 -8.54 -1.36 23.29
N GLY A 72 -9.53 -2.14 22.86
CA GLY A 72 -10.61 -1.69 21.98
C GLY A 72 -10.26 -1.70 20.48
N ARG A 73 -9.00 -1.91 20.09
CA ARG A 73 -8.58 -1.92 18.68
C ARG A 73 -9.13 -3.13 17.91
N VAL A 74 -9.55 -2.88 16.67
CA VAL A 74 -9.91 -3.92 15.68
C VAL A 74 -8.76 -4.05 14.68
N TRP A 75 -8.24 -5.27 14.51
CA TRP A 75 -7.38 -5.67 13.40
C TRP A 75 -8.21 -6.50 12.42
N ALA A 76 -8.17 -6.14 11.14
CA ALA A 76 -8.67 -6.98 10.08
C ALA A 76 -7.68 -6.97 8.90
N ASP A 77 -7.65 -8.07 8.17
CA ASP A 77 -6.72 -8.29 7.08
C ASP A 77 -7.36 -9.12 5.97
N LYS A 78 -6.85 -8.94 4.76
CA LYS A 78 -7.16 -9.73 3.59
C LYS A 78 -5.86 -10.10 2.93
N TRP A 79 -5.79 -11.34 2.45
CA TRP A 79 -4.68 -11.82 1.64
C TRP A 79 -5.20 -12.77 0.55
N VAL A 80 -4.40 -12.93 -0.50
CA VAL A 80 -4.71 -13.78 -1.65
C VAL A 80 -3.56 -14.76 -1.88
N SER A 81 -3.87 -15.99 -2.25
CA SER A 81 -2.92 -17.04 -2.63
C SER A 81 -3.32 -17.68 -3.95
N ASN A 82 -2.34 -18.06 -4.76
CA ASN A 82 -2.49 -18.88 -5.98
C ASN A 82 -2.15 -20.37 -5.72
N SER A 83 -2.02 -20.77 -4.45
CA SER A 83 -1.64 -22.12 -4.01
C SER A 83 -2.26 -22.48 -2.65
N ASP A 84 -2.22 -23.75 -2.28
CA ASP A 84 -2.67 -24.24 -0.97
C ASP A 84 -1.97 -23.51 0.19
N VAL A 85 -2.73 -23.11 1.20
CA VAL A 85 -2.19 -22.34 2.33
C VAL A 85 -2.11 -23.19 3.59
N ILE A 86 -0.90 -23.22 4.15
CA ILE A 86 -0.60 -23.85 5.43
C ILE A 86 -0.74 -22.79 6.53
N ILE A 87 -1.69 -22.98 7.44
CA ILE A 87 -1.90 -22.11 8.60
C ILE A 87 -1.18 -22.73 9.81
N PRO A 88 -0.19 -22.04 10.39
CA PRO A 88 0.53 -22.54 11.57
C PRO A 88 -0.40 -22.74 12.76
N ASN A 89 -0.21 -23.84 13.48
CA ASN A 89 -0.93 -24.11 14.72
C ASN A 89 -0.13 -23.58 15.93
N PRO A 90 -0.64 -22.57 16.68
CA PRO A 90 0.10 -21.96 17.78
C PRO A 90 0.29 -22.87 19.00
N THR A 91 -0.40 -24.01 19.10
CA THR A 91 -0.28 -24.91 20.27
C THR A 91 0.93 -25.84 20.23
N GLY A 92 1.69 -25.86 19.12
CA GLY A 92 2.85 -26.74 18.94
C GLY A 92 2.51 -28.22 18.70
N GLU A 93 1.23 -28.60 18.62
CA GLU A 93 0.84 -29.92 18.12
C GLU A 93 1.09 -30.01 16.60
N ALA A 94 1.58 -31.16 16.14
CA ALA A 94 1.99 -31.41 14.74
C ALA A 94 0.81 -31.60 13.75
N LYS A 95 -0.24 -30.78 13.89
CA LYS A 95 -1.34 -30.66 12.94
C LYS A 95 -1.33 -29.25 12.35
N GLU A 96 -0.70 -29.15 11.19
CA GLU A 96 -0.85 -28.02 10.29
C GLU A 96 -2.24 -28.04 9.65
N TYR A 97 -2.89 -26.88 9.52
CA TYR A 97 -4.15 -26.77 8.79
C TYR A 97 -3.85 -26.36 7.36
N VAL A 98 -4.20 -27.23 6.39
CA VAL A 98 -4.00 -26.97 4.96
C VAL A 98 -5.34 -26.62 4.34
N VAL A 99 -5.52 -25.35 3.98
CA VAL A 99 -6.68 -24.89 3.20
C VAL A 99 -6.30 -25.07 1.73
N ASN A 100 -7.01 -25.95 1.04
CA ASN A 100 -6.67 -26.33 -0.33
C ASN A 100 -7.36 -25.37 -1.32
N ILE A 101 -6.65 -24.91 -2.35
CA ILE A 101 -7.20 -24.08 -3.42
C ILE A 101 -7.99 -24.93 -4.45
N GLY A 102 -7.58 -26.18 -4.67
CA GLY A 102 -8.19 -27.07 -5.65
C GLY A 102 -7.81 -26.73 -7.09
N GLU A 103 -8.79 -26.69 -7.99
CA GLU A 103 -8.61 -26.32 -9.41
C GLU A 103 -8.89 -24.82 -9.66
N GLU A 104 -9.09 -24.04 -8.61
CA GLU A 104 -9.47 -22.62 -8.64
C GLU A 104 -8.25 -21.69 -8.85
N ASP A 105 -8.47 -20.47 -9.34
CA ASP A 105 -7.36 -19.53 -9.63
C ASP A 105 -6.77 -18.89 -8.36
N PHE A 106 -7.63 -18.45 -7.44
CA PHE A 106 -7.23 -17.77 -6.21
C PHE A 106 -7.98 -18.27 -4.98
N LEU A 107 -7.25 -18.44 -3.87
CA LEU A 107 -7.77 -18.59 -2.52
C LEU A 107 -7.62 -17.25 -1.79
N VAL A 108 -8.74 -16.70 -1.30
CA VAL A 108 -8.77 -15.44 -0.54
C VAL A 108 -9.12 -15.72 0.91
N GLY A 109 -8.36 -15.13 1.84
CA GLY A 109 -8.60 -15.23 3.27
C GLY A 109 -8.92 -13.89 3.90
N TYR A 110 -10.16 -13.71 4.35
CA TYR A 110 -10.52 -12.64 5.28
C TYR A 110 -10.13 -13.03 6.70
N SER A 111 -9.52 -12.13 7.46
CA SER A 111 -9.09 -12.35 8.84
C SER A 111 -9.52 -11.19 9.75
N LEU A 112 -9.96 -11.50 10.98
CA LEU A 112 -10.46 -10.52 11.96
C LEU A 112 -10.00 -10.89 13.37
N HIS A 113 -9.52 -9.91 14.14
CA HIS A 113 -9.15 -10.07 15.56
C HIS A 113 -9.30 -8.73 16.31
N THR A 114 -9.75 -8.76 17.57
CA THR A 114 -9.95 -7.56 18.38
C THR A 114 -9.23 -7.67 19.72
N ALA A 115 -8.90 -6.52 20.31
CA ALA A 115 -8.31 -6.42 21.64
C ALA A 115 -9.28 -5.72 22.62
N ALA A 116 -9.22 -6.07 23.91
CA ALA A 116 -9.95 -5.44 25.00
C ALA A 116 -9.18 -5.55 26.33
N THR A 117 -9.53 -4.72 27.31
CA THR A 117 -8.96 -4.76 28.67
C THR A 117 -10.10 -4.72 29.67
N ALA A 118 -10.05 -5.60 30.67
CA ALA A 118 -10.85 -5.52 31.89
C ALA A 118 -10.01 -4.91 33.02
N VAL A 119 -10.66 -4.28 33.98
CA VAL A 119 -10.02 -3.77 35.20
C VAL A 119 -10.68 -4.42 36.42
N SER A 120 -9.88 -4.85 37.40
CA SER A 120 -10.37 -5.47 38.64
C SER A 120 -9.47 -5.13 39.84
N GLY A 121 -9.96 -5.37 41.06
CA GLY A 121 -9.19 -5.22 42.30
C GLY A 121 -9.81 -4.26 43.29
N GLN A 122 -9.39 -4.36 44.56
CA GLN A 122 -9.94 -3.56 45.67
C GLN A 122 -9.74 -2.05 45.40
N SER A 123 -10.82 -1.29 45.65
CA SER A 123 -11.01 0.06 45.13
C SER A 123 -9.81 1.01 45.24
N LEU A 124 -9.15 1.25 44.09
CA LEU A 124 -8.23 2.38 43.89
C LEU A 124 -8.84 3.53 43.09
N VAL A 125 -10.13 3.46 42.74
CA VAL A 125 -10.89 4.65 42.36
C VAL A 125 -11.41 5.35 43.64
N PRO A 126 -11.47 6.69 43.67
CA PRO A 126 -12.17 7.42 44.73
C PRO A 126 -13.65 7.01 44.77
N LEU A 127 -14.14 6.47 45.88
CA LEU A 127 -15.56 6.16 46.05
C LEU A 127 -16.29 7.29 46.79
N ASP A 128 -17.56 7.45 46.47
CA ASP A 128 -18.54 8.13 47.31
C ASP A 128 -19.60 7.10 47.71
N VAL A 129 -19.52 6.59 48.93
CA VAL A 129 -20.41 5.51 49.41
C VAL A 129 -21.39 6.05 50.44
N VAL A 130 -22.69 5.83 50.25
CA VAL A 130 -23.70 6.10 51.28
C VAL A 130 -24.24 4.80 51.85
N LEU A 131 -24.05 4.61 53.16
CA LEU A 131 -24.56 3.47 53.90
C LEU A 131 -25.92 3.84 54.49
N VAL A 132 -26.98 3.13 54.12
CA VAL A 132 -28.35 3.36 54.56
C VAL A 132 -28.76 2.25 55.52
N ILE A 133 -28.92 2.58 56.80
CA ILE A 133 -28.98 1.62 57.89
C ILE A 133 -30.34 1.68 58.61
N ASP A 134 -31.01 0.53 58.66
CA ASP A 134 -32.26 0.36 59.38
C ASP A 134 -32.05 0.39 60.91
N ILE A 135 -32.80 1.24 61.59
CA ILE A 135 -32.84 1.40 63.05
C ILE A 135 -34.28 1.30 63.60
N SER A 136 -35.19 0.69 62.84
CA SER A 136 -36.58 0.43 63.25
C SER A 136 -36.69 -0.49 64.47
N SER A 137 -37.89 -0.56 65.07
CA SER A 137 -38.12 -1.40 66.25
C SER A 137 -37.97 -2.91 65.99
N THR A 138 -38.02 -3.39 64.75
CA THR A 138 -37.76 -4.81 64.41
C THR A 138 -36.28 -5.16 64.53
N MET A 139 -35.37 -4.20 64.33
CA MET A 139 -33.92 -4.36 64.48
C MET A 139 -33.49 -4.60 65.95
N LEU A 140 -34.35 -4.31 66.93
CA LEU A 140 -34.13 -4.70 68.34
C LEU A 140 -34.30 -6.22 68.57
N MET A 141 -34.93 -6.95 67.64
CA MET A 141 -35.13 -8.39 67.76
C MET A 141 -33.85 -9.14 67.36
N HIS A 142 -33.63 -10.32 67.98
CA HIS A 142 -32.58 -11.27 67.59
C HIS A 142 -31.14 -10.70 67.52
N ASN A 143 -30.86 -9.61 68.24
CA ASN A 143 -29.60 -8.86 68.19
C ASN A 143 -29.23 -8.26 66.81
N ARG A 144 -30.20 -8.05 65.91
CA ARG A 144 -29.95 -7.57 64.53
C ARG A 144 -29.16 -6.25 64.53
N ILE A 145 -29.58 -5.27 65.33
CA ILE A 145 -28.90 -3.97 65.40
C ILE A 145 -27.44 -4.07 65.88
N GLN A 146 -27.12 -4.94 66.85
CA GLN A 146 -25.74 -5.13 67.32
C GLN A 146 -24.84 -5.66 66.19
N GLU A 147 -25.33 -6.63 65.43
CA GLU A 147 -24.62 -7.22 64.30
C GLU A 147 -24.45 -6.20 63.15
N THR A 148 -25.46 -5.37 62.90
CA THR A 148 -25.41 -4.29 61.90
C THR A 148 -24.44 -3.17 62.28
N VAL A 149 -24.42 -2.71 63.54
CA VAL A 149 -23.49 -1.67 64.01
C VAL A 149 -22.03 -2.15 63.96
N LYS A 150 -21.80 -3.42 64.29
CA LYS A 150 -20.48 -4.02 64.13
C LYS A 150 -20.03 -4.02 62.66
N ALA A 151 -20.90 -4.48 61.76
CA ALA A 151 -20.60 -4.49 60.33
C ALA A 151 -20.42 -3.07 59.76
N LEU A 152 -21.15 -2.08 60.27
CA LEU A 152 -21.00 -0.67 59.91
C LEU A 152 -19.59 -0.14 60.24
N ASN A 153 -19.05 -0.40 61.44
CA ASN A 153 -17.67 -0.03 61.79
C ASN A 153 -16.65 -0.67 60.84
N GLU A 154 -16.70 -2.00 60.69
CA GLU A 154 -15.78 -2.75 59.81
C GLU A 154 -15.88 -2.26 58.34
N THR A 155 -17.08 -1.86 57.90
CA THR A 155 -17.34 -1.30 56.58
C THR A 155 -16.69 0.06 56.37
N VAL A 156 -16.93 1.00 57.29
CA VAL A 156 -16.40 2.37 57.18
C VAL A 156 -14.87 2.35 57.27
N GLU A 157 -14.29 1.55 58.17
CA GLU A 157 -12.84 1.36 58.27
C GLU A 157 -12.25 0.83 56.94
N THR A 158 -12.85 -0.23 56.38
CA THR A 158 -12.37 -0.86 55.13
C THR A 158 -12.44 0.11 53.93
N LEU A 159 -13.57 0.82 53.77
CA LEU A 159 -13.77 1.76 52.67
C LEU A 159 -12.80 2.95 52.72
N LEU A 160 -12.61 3.52 53.90
CA LEU A 160 -11.71 4.67 54.10
C LEU A 160 -10.23 4.27 54.02
N ALA A 161 -9.87 3.04 54.42
CA ALA A 161 -8.53 2.50 54.25
C ALA A 161 -8.17 2.16 52.79
N GLY A 162 -9.17 1.80 51.96
CA GLY A 162 -8.95 1.36 50.57
C GLY A 162 -8.34 2.44 49.66
N ASN A 163 -8.86 3.67 49.73
CA ASN A 163 -8.40 4.81 48.94
C ASN A 163 -8.43 6.12 49.77
N PRO A 164 -7.37 6.96 49.72
CA PRO A 164 -7.29 8.20 50.50
C PRO A 164 -8.36 9.24 50.12
N ASN A 165 -8.84 9.23 48.88
CA ASN A 165 -9.88 10.13 48.39
C ASN A 165 -11.31 9.59 48.64
N THR A 166 -11.51 8.34 49.10
CA THR A 166 -12.85 7.82 49.37
C THR A 166 -13.55 8.60 50.48
N ARG A 167 -14.83 8.93 50.26
CA ARG A 167 -15.77 9.49 51.23
C ARG A 167 -16.85 8.48 51.56
N VAL A 168 -17.33 8.52 52.81
CA VAL A 168 -18.46 7.71 53.27
C VAL A 168 -19.48 8.60 53.97
N GLY A 169 -20.75 8.44 53.62
CA GLY A 169 -21.89 9.01 54.33
C GLY A 169 -22.71 7.90 54.98
N VAL A 170 -23.41 8.22 56.07
CA VAL A 170 -24.29 7.28 56.77
C VAL A 170 -25.64 7.91 56.99
N VAL A 171 -26.68 7.33 56.40
CA VAL A 171 -28.09 7.61 56.66
C VAL A 171 -28.62 6.49 57.55
N VAL A 172 -29.32 6.84 58.61
CA VAL A 172 -30.11 5.90 59.41
C VAL A 172 -31.59 6.16 59.19
N PHE A 173 -32.42 5.13 59.28
CA PHE A 173 -33.86 5.31 59.12
C PHE A 173 -34.68 4.41 60.04
N SER A 174 -35.80 4.96 60.49
CA SER A 174 -36.92 4.19 61.00
C SER A 174 -38.21 4.75 60.39
N THR A 175 -39.04 5.43 61.19
CA THR A 175 -40.23 6.14 60.71
C THR A 175 -39.83 7.33 59.81
N GLU A 176 -38.73 8.00 60.17
CA GLU A 176 -38.10 9.08 59.42
C GLU A 176 -36.68 8.65 59.01
N ALA A 177 -36.14 9.23 57.93
CA ALA A 177 -34.74 9.09 57.54
C ALA A 177 -33.91 10.25 58.12
N THR A 178 -32.67 9.99 58.52
CA THR A 178 -31.78 10.97 59.15
C THR A 178 -30.34 10.73 58.74
N THR A 179 -29.67 11.76 58.25
CA THR A 179 -28.21 11.76 58.07
C THR A 179 -27.52 11.70 59.44
N LEU A 180 -26.82 10.59 59.70
CA LEU A 180 -26.02 10.37 60.90
C LEU A 180 -24.55 10.79 60.70
N LEU A 181 -24.02 10.57 59.49
CA LEU A 181 -22.79 11.19 58.97
C LEU A 181 -23.06 11.76 57.57
N PRO A 182 -22.74 13.02 57.27
CA PRO A 182 -22.70 13.51 55.89
C PRO A 182 -21.57 12.82 55.10
N LEU A 183 -21.55 13.00 53.77
CA LEU A 183 -20.54 12.40 52.89
C LEU A 183 -19.19 13.11 53.04
N ASP A 184 -18.28 12.56 53.85
CA ASP A 184 -16.93 13.10 54.08
C ASP A 184 -15.92 11.97 54.36
N ARG A 185 -14.66 12.32 54.65
CA ARG A 185 -13.62 11.42 55.13
C ARG A 185 -13.47 11.54 56.65
N TYR A 186 -13.44 10.40 57.34
CA TYR A 186 -13.49 10.32 58.81
C TYR A 186 -12.38 9.48 59.43
N ASP A 187 -11.93 9.89 60.63
CA ASP A 187 -11.17 9.10 61.59
C ASP A 187 -11.99 8.88 62.88
N THR A 188 -11.72 7.79 63.59
CA THR A 188 -12.32 7.52 64.92
C THR A 188 -11.85 8.55 65.96
N ALA A 189 -12.76 9.06 66.80
CA ALA A 189 -12.44 10.10 67.77
C ALA A 189 -11.43 9.68 68.86
N GLU A 190 -10.61 10.63 69.33
CA GLU A 190 -9.53 10.37 70.31
C GLU A 190 -10.07 9.74 71.61
N GLY A 191 -9.63 8.52 71.91
CA GLY A 191 -10.03 7.77 73.10
C GLY A 191 -11.21 6.80 72.92
N ARG A 192 -11.72 6.65 71.69
CA ARG A 192 -12.65 5.57 71.30
C ARG A 192 -11.91 4.39 70.65
N GLU A 193 -12.50 3.20 70.71
CA GLU A 193 -12.05 2.02 69.94
C GLU A 193 -12.85 1.85 68.64
N GLU A 194 -14.11 2.30 68.60
CA GLU A 194 -15.03 2.20 67.46
C GLU A 194 -15.69 3.57 67.19
N MET A 195 -16.07 3.83 65.93
CA MET A 195 -16.71 5.09 65.51
C MET A 195 -18.20 5.11 65.86
N PHE A 196 -18.86 3.96 65.71
CA PHE A 196 -20.26 3.73 66.07
C PHE A 196 -20.35 2.75 67.23
N TRP A 197 -21.23 2.99 68.21
CA TRP A 197 -21.50 2.01 69.27
C TRP A 197 -22.92 2.15 69.82
N LEU A 198 -23.36 1.12 70.53
CA LEU A 198 -24.65 1.07 71.23
C LEU A 198 -24.45 1.26 72.73
N GLU A 199 -25.34 1.98 73.41
CA GLU A 199 -25.32 2.10 74.88
C GLU A 199 -25.55 0.74 75.56
N GLU A 200 -24.91 0.48 76.72
CA GLU A 200 -25.18 -0.73 77.50
C GLU A 200 -26.67 -0.76 77.92
N PRO A 201 -27.40 -1.87 77.70
CA PRO A 201 -28.86 -1.88 77.81
C PRO A 201 -29.35 -1.49 79.20
N GLY A 202 -29.99 -0.32 79.25
CA GLY A 202 -30.70 0.19 80.41
C GLY A 202 -31.88 -0.71 80.82
N THR A 203 -32.44 -0.45 82.00
CA THR A 203 -33.53 -1.27 82.56
C THR A 203 -34.74 -1.34 81.64
N MET A 204 -35.14 -2.58 81.30
CA MET A 204 -36.34 -2.92 80.50
C MET A 204 -37.55 -2.00 80.73
N ASP A 205 -38.14 -1.54 79.62
CA ASP A 205 -39.50 -1.03 79.55
C ASP A 205 -40.50 -2.12 80.06
N PRO A 206 -41.59 -1.78 80.79
CA PRO A 206 -42.70 -2.69 81.04
C PRO A 206 -43.30 -3.44 79.82
N THR A 207 -42.99 -3.08 78.57
CA THR A 207 -43.31 -3.89 77.37
C THR A 207 -42.36 -5.07 77.13
N GLY A 208 -41.14 -5.04 77.68
CA GLY A 208 -40.11 -6.05 77.50
C GLY A 208 -39.03 -5.71 76.46
N ALA A 209 -39.13 -4.57 75.77
CA ALA A 209 -38.03 -4.05 74.95
C ALA A 209 -36.94 -3.41 75.82
N THR A 210 -35.68 -3.54 75.40
CA THR A 210 -34.57 -2.69 75.88
C THR A 210 -34.40 -1.54 74.90
N GLU A 211 -34.62 -0.31 75.35
CA GLU A 211 -34.22 0.88 74.61
C GLU A 211 -32.71 0.76 74.28
N GLN A 212 -32.36 0.91 73.01
CA GLN A 212 -30.98 0.99 72.54
C GLN A 212 -30.78 2.33 71.85
N ILE A 213 -29.67 3.00 72.13
CA ILE A 213 -29.28 4.25 71.50
C ILE A 213 -28.02 3.96 70.68
N LEU A 214 -28.07 4.28 69.38
CA LEU A 214 -26.92 4.28 68.49
C LEU A 214 -26.23 5.63 68.57
N HIS A 215 -24.93 5.63 68.81
CA HIS A 215 -24.09 6.82 68.83
C HIS A 215 -23.04 6.77 67.72
N VAL A 216 -22.59 7.95 67.31
CA VAL A 216 -21.40 8.14 66.47
C VAL A 216 -20.50 9.23 67.08
N ASP A 217 -19.19 8.98 67.11
CA ASP A 217 -18.14 9.96 67.41
C ASP A 217 -17.04 9.84 66.35
N ALA A 218 -16.97 10.81 65.43
CA ALA A 218 -16.03 10.85 64.32
C ALA A 218 -15.27 12.18 64.26
N VAL A 219 -14.16 12.21 63.54
CA VAL A 219 -13.38 13.44 63.25
C VAL A 219 -13.17 13.53 61.75
N THR A 220 -13.55 14.65 61.13
CA THR A 220 -13.30 14.85 59.69
C THR A 220 -11.81 15.07 59.42
N GLU A 221 -11.35 14.87 58.18
CA GLU A 221 -9.96 15.15 57.76
C GLU A 221 -9.50 16.58 58.11
N GLN A 222 -10.42 17.55 58.17
CA GLN A 222 -10.16 18.94 58.55
C GLN A 222 -9.98 19.15 60.08
N GLY A 223 -10.11 18.08 60.88
CA GLY A 223 -10.00 18.09 62.34
C GLY A 223 -11.27 18.50 63.08
N ASN A 224 -12.43 18.54 62.42
CA ASN A 224 -13.70 18.87 63.07
C ASN A 224 -14.31 17.62 63.71
N THR A 225 -14.68 17.68 65.00
CA THR A 225 -15.39 16.58 65.67
C THR A 225 -16.88 16.58 65.32
N TRP A 226 -17.41 15.41 64.98
CA TRP A 226 -18.83 15.15 64.76
C TRP A 226 -19.32 14.11 65.78
N SER A 227 -20.38 14.46 66.51
CA SER A 227 -20.99 13.59 67.52
C SER A 227 -22.51 13.66 67.42
N GLN A 228 -23.17 12.51 67.29
CA GLN A 228 -24.63 12.41 67.21
C GLN A 228 -25.11 11.11 67.88
N GLN A 229 -26.37 11.09 68.31
CA GLN A 229 -27.01 9.90 68.87
C GLN A 229 -28.47 9.82 68.41
N ILE A 230 -28.98 8.60 68.28
CA ILE A 230 -30.35 8.33 67.83
C ILE A 230 -30.91 7.07 68.51
N ASN A 231 -32.20 7.08 68.81
CA ASN A 231 -32.89 5.93 69.38
C ASN A 231 -33.16 4.88 68.28
N VAL A 232 -32.97 3.60 68.61
CA VAL A 232 -33.34 2.48 67.73
C VAL A 232 -34.81 2.15 67.99
N GLU A 233 -35.70 2.96 67.40
CA GLU A 233 -37.15 2.83 67.53
C GLU A 233 -37.88 3.34 66.29
N GLY A 234 -39.07 2.80 66.01
CA GLY A 234 -39.97 3.30 64.97
C GLY A 234 -40.38 2.26 63.93
N TRP A 235 -40.98 2.76 62.86
CA TRP A 235 -41.44 2.01 61.69
C TRP A 235 -40.28 1.80 60.69
N THR A 236 -40.55 1.23 59.53
CA THR A 236 -39.53 0.94 58.52
C THR A 236 -39.83 1.69 57.22
N ASN A 237 -39.20 2.86 57.02
CA ASN A 237 -39.43 3.78 55.89
C ASN A 237 -38.30 3.73 54.86
N ILE A 238 -38.20 2.61 54.12
CA ILE A 238 -37.14 2.41 53.11
C ILE A 238 -37.21 3.47 52.00
N HIS A 239 -38.42 3.94 51.64
CA HIS A 239 -38.62 4.97 50.60
C HIS A 239 -37.87 6.27 50.93
N MET A 240 -38.12 6.88 52.08
CA MET A 240 -37.41 8.10 52.49
C MET A 240 -35.91 7.88 52.73
N ALA A 241 -35.52 6.65 53.11
CA ALA A 241 -34.13 6.31 53.42
C ALA A 241 -33.24 6.25 52.18
N ILE A 242 -33.72 5.61 51.10
CA ILE A 242 -33.01 5.59 49.82
C ILE A 242 -32.95 7.02 49.24
N ASP A 243 -34.07 7.73 49.26
CA ASP A 243 -34.17 9.10 48.74
C ASP A 243 -33.15 10.05 49.41
N THR A 244 -33.13 10.08 50.75
CA THR A 244 -32.16 10.86 51.54
C THR A 244 -30.70 10.48 51.24
N GLY A 245 -30.43 9.18 51.04
CA GLY A 245 -29.09 8.70 50.72
C GLY A 245 -28.63 9.01 49.29
N MET A 246 -29.57 9.02 48.34
CA MET A 246 -29.33 9.38 46.95
C MET A 246 -29.13 10.88 46.77
N ASP A 247 -29.93 11.70 47.45
CA ASP A 247 -29.76 13.16 47.43
C ASP A 247 -28.38 13.59 47.97
N MET A 248 -27.87 12.91 49.01
CA MET A 248 -26.51 13.12 49.50
C MET A 248 -25.43 12.89 48.40
N LEU A 249 -25.67 11.98 47.46
CA LEU A 249 -24.80 11.77 46.31
C LEU A 249 -25.05 12.79 45.19
N ARG A 250 -26.30 13.19 44.94
CA ARG A 250 -26.67 14.21 43.93
C ARG A 250 -26.14 15.61 44.26
N GLU A 251 -25.99 15.93 45.55
CA GLU A 251 -25.40 17.20 45.99
C GLU A 251 -23.86 17.19 46.03
N ALA A 252 -23.23 16.02 45.92
CA ALA A 252 -21.80 15.86 46.09
C ALA A 252 -20.97 16.24 44.85
N THR A 253 -19.70 16.58 45.07
CA THR A 253 -18.74 16.82 43.99
C THR A 253 -18.30 15.50 43.36
N THR A 254 -18.45 15.35 42.05
CA THR A 254 -18.25 14.08 41.33
C THR A 254 -16.79 13.77 40.97
N LYS A 255 -15.86 14.66 41.31
CA LYS A 255 -14.42 14.50 41.13
C LYS A 255 -13.63 14.86 42.40
N THR A 256 -12.39 14.41 42.48
CA THR A 256 -11.39 14.82 43.47
C THR A 256 -10.76 16.17 43.11
N GLU A 257 -9.97 16.75 44.02
CA GLU A 257 -9.24 18.01 43.75
C GLU A 257 -8.19 17.88 42.63
N ASP A 258 -7.61 16.69 42.46
CA ASP A 258 -6.69 16.35 41.36
C ASP A 258 -7.41 15.86 40.09
N GLY A 259 -8.74 15.93 40.04
CA GLY A 259 -9.55 15.71 38.82
C GLY A 259 -9.96 14.26 38.54
N GLN A 260 -9.59 13.31 39.42
CA GLN A 260 -10.01 11.91 39.32
C GLN A 260 -11.53 11.78 39.48
N GLN A 261 -12.14 10.91 38.70
CA GLN A 261 -13.57 10.62 38.76
C GLN A 261 -13.91 9.85 40.05
N ARG A 262 -14.98 10.28 40.74
CA ARG A 262 -15.57 9.54 41.87
C ARG A 262 -16.64 8.59 41.36
N TYR A 263 -16.75 7.43 42.02
CA TYR A 263 -17.72 6.40 41.69
C TYR A 263 -18.77 6.33 42.81
N PRO A 264 -20.06 6.64 42.51
CA PRO A 264 -21.11 6.67 43.51
C PRO A 264 -21.62 5.27 43.82
N ALA A 265 -21.86 4.99 45.09
CA ALA A 265 -22.53 3.77 45.52
C ALA A 265 -23.44 3.99 46.74
N LEU A 266 -24.52 3.21 46.82
CA LEU A 266 -25.40 3.16 47.98
C LEU A 266 -25.55 1.72 48.46
N MET A 267 -25.46 1.53 49.77
CA MET A 267 -25.62 0.23 50.41
C MET A 267 -26.75 0.27 51.43
N LEU A 268 -27.88 -0.34 51.12
CA LEU A 268 -29.03 -0.45 52.02
C LEU A 268 -28.92 -1.73 52.88
N MET A 269 -28.96 -1.59 54.19
CA MET A 269 -29.05 -2.68 55.16
C MET A 269 -30.38 -2.58 55.93
N SER A 270 -31.24 -3.58 55.79
CA SER A 270 -32.57 -3.61 56.44
C SER A 270 -33.03 -5.03 56.70
N ASP A 271 -33.87 -5.25 57.72
CA ASP A 271 -34.58 -6.53 57.87
C ASP A 271 -35.83 -6.64 56.97
N GLY A 272 -36.15 -5.56 56.27
CA GLY A 272 -36.44 -5.59 54.82
C GLY A 272 -37.86 -5.22 54.43
N GLU A 273 -38.81 -5.22 55.36
CA GLU A 273 -40.22 -4.91 55.11
C GLU A 273 -40.52 -3.42 55.29
N PRO A 274 -40.97 -2.69 54.26
CA PRO A 274 -41.53 -1.34 54.44
C PRO A 274 -42.87 -1.39 55.19
N THR A 275 -43.00 -0.57 56.22
CA THR A 275 -44.27 -0.35 56.95
C THR A 275 -44.71 1.13 56.92
N SER A 276 -44.00 1.94 56.14
CA SER A 276 -44.29 3.35 55.87
C SER A 276 -43.50 3.83 54.66
N SER A 277 -43.93 4.95 54.07
CA SER A 277 -43.31 5.59 52.90
C SER A 277 -43.45 7.11 52.94
N GLY A 278 -42.98 7.82 51.91
CA GLY A 278 -43.28 9.24 51.71
C GLY A 278 -44.78 9.53 51.61
N GLY A 279 -45.20 10.73 52.01
CA GLY A 279 -46.61 11.11 52.12
C GLY A 279 -47.37 11.08 50.79
N ASN A 280 -48.63 10.66 50.81
CA ASN A 280 -49.48 10.53 49.60
C ASN A 280 -49.78 11.87 48.89
N GLU A 281 -49.42 13.03 49.48
CA GLU A 281 -49.53 14.35 48.84
C GLU A 281 -48.29 14.74 48.01
N SER A 282 -47.20 13.96 48.09
CA SER A 282 -45.93 14.20 47.40
C SER A 282 -45.71 13.27 46.21
N SER A 283 -44.78 13.64 45.32
CA SER A 283 -44.32 12.84 44.19
C SER A 283 -43.49 11.63 44.65
N TRP A 284 -43.65 10.47 44.02
CA TRP A 284 -42.89 9.27 44.42
C TRP A 284 -41.39 9.39 44.10
N TRP A 285 -41.03 10.24 43.12
CA TRP A 285 -39.66 10.53 42.69
C TRP A 285 -39.00 11.70 43.45
N GLU A 286 -39.78 12.52 44.15
CA GLU A 286 -39.37 13.62 45.04
C GLU A 286 -40.33 13.61 46.24
N PRO A 287 -40.14 12.69 47.21
CA PRO A 287 -41.07 12.42 48.29
C PRO A 287 -40.89 13.38 49.48
N GLU A 288 -42.01 13.77 50.10
CA GLU A 288 -42.02 14.55 51.34
C GLU A 288 -43.00 13.95 52.36
N GLY A 289 -42.73 14.17 53.65
CA GLY A 289 -43.60 13.73 54.73
C GLY A 289 -43.63 12.21 54.90
N MET A 290 -44.79 11.68 55.33
CA MET A 290 -44.92 10.28 55.76
C MET A 290 -46.33 9.76 55.50
N SER A 291 -46.42 8.49 55.08
CA SER A 291 -47.65 7.69 54.98
C SER A 291 -47.39 6.30 55.57
N GLY A 292 -48.44 5.62 56.03
CA GLY A 292 -48.38 4.33 56.72
C GLY A 292 -48.88 4.38 58.17
N ASP A 293 -49.12 3.22 58.77
CA ASP A 293 -49.59 3.09 60.16
C ASP A 293 -48.69 2.18 61.03
N GLY A 294 -47.55 1.73 60.49
CA GLY A 294 -46.62 0.83 61.16
C GLY A 294 -47.03 -0.65 61.15
N MET A 295 -48.04 -1.02 60.37
CA MET A 295 -48.42 -2.42 60.11
C MET A 295 -47.86 -2.89 58.76
N VAL A 296 -47.89 -4.21 58.56
CA VAL A 296 -47.59 -4.89 57.29
C VAL A 296 -48.46 -4.32 56.17
N ASP A 297 -47.86 -3.69 55.16
CA ASP A 297 -48.60 -3.22 53.98
C ASP A 297 -48.98 -4.38 53.06
N THR A 298 -50.12 -5.01 53.36
CA THR A 298 -50.73 -6.07 52.55
C THR A 298 -51.22 -5.61 51.16
N SER A 299 -51.00 -4.36 50.75
CA SER A 299 -51.19 -3.89 49.38
C SER A 299 -49.89 -3.77 48.57
N GLY A 300 -48.73 -3.71 49.23
CA GLY A 300 -47.43 -3.53 48.58
C GLY A 300 -47.15 -2.12 48.06
N LEU A 301 -47.99 -1.13 48.35
CA LEU A 301 -47.83 0.26 47.96
C LEU A 301 -46.52 0.87 48.50
N ASP A 302 -46.20 0.67 49.78
CA ASP A 302 -44.99 1.25 50.41
C ASP A 302 -43.71 0.66 49.80
N ALA A 303 -43.72 -0.64 49.51
CA ALA A 303 -42.66 -1.34 48.77
C ALA A 303 -42.55 -0.85 47.32
N PHE A 304 -43.67 -0.66 46.62
CA PHE A 304 -43.66 -0.19 45.23
C PHE A 304 -43.14 1.25 45.13
N LYS A 305 -43.51 2.15 46.06
CA LYS A 305 -42.91 3.48 46.18
C LYS A 305 -41.40 3.44 46.37
N ALA A 306 -40.90 2.61 47.28
CA ALA A 306 -39.46 2.47 47.52
C ALA A 306 -38.71 1.97 46.27
N ILE A 307 -39.23 0.96 45.58
CA ILE A 307 -38.63 0.40 44.35
C ILE A 307 -38.63 1.44 43.21
N MET A 308 -39.75 2.12 42.97
CA MET A 308 -39.89 3.16 41.95
C MET A 308 -38.90 4.31 42.20
N ASN A 309 -38.90 4.86 43.43
CA ASN A 309 -37.99 5.94 43.83
C ASN A 309 -36.52 5.54 43.68
N ALA A 310 -36.14 4.33 44.14
CA ALA A 310 -34.77 3.85 44.05
C ALA A 310 -34.28 3.73 42.60
N ALA A 311 -35.14 3.28 41.68
CA ALA A 311 -34.83 3.22 40.25
C ALA A 311 -34.63 4.62 39.65
N TYR A 312 -35.50 5.58 39.99
CA TYR A 312 -35.41 6.97 39.54
C TYR A 312 -34.15 7.65 40.08
N GLN A 313 -33.94 7.60 41.39
CA GLN A 313 -32.83 8.27 42.04
C GLN A 313 -31.47 7.70 41.59
N LYS A 314 -31.36 6.38 41.37
CA LYS A 314 -30.17 5.77 40.75
C LYS A 314 -29.88 6.36 39.36
N GLN A 315 -30.89 6.52 38.52
CA GLN A 315 -30.77 7.16 37.20
C GLN A 315 -30.29 8.61 37.32
N GLN A 316 -30.78 9.37 38.30
CA GLN A 316 -30.35 10.75 38.55
C GLN A 316 -28.90 10.84 39.06
N VAL A 317 -28.49 9.96 39.98
CA VAL A 317 -27.09 9.90 40.46
C VAL A 317 -26.14 9.49 39.34
N THR A 318 -26.47 8.46 38.56
CA THR A 318 -25.67 8.04 37.40
C THR A 318 -25.43 9.19 36.41
N ARG A 319 -26.45 10.02 36.15
CA ARG A 319 -26.35 11.21 35.30
C ARG A 319 -25.45 12.28 35.90
N HIS A 320 -25.60 12.55 37.19
CA HIS A 320 -24.79 13.55 37.91
C HIS A 320 -23.30 13.21 37.87
N TYR A 321 -22.95 11.95 38.19
CA TYR A 321 -21.56 11.48 38.16
C TYR A 321 -21.03 11.18 36.75
N ASN A 322 -21.91 11.01 35.76
CA ASN A 322 -21.56 10.48 34.43
C ASN A 322 -20.85 9.11 34.51
N VAL A 323 -21.26 8.28 35.47
CA VAL A 323 -20.74 6.94 35.78
C VAL A 323 -21.89 6.12 36.36
N ASP A 324 -22.04 4.86 35.96
CA ASP A 324 -23.09 3.98 36.48
C ASP A 324 -22.95 3.76 37.99
N MET A 325 -23.91 4.29 38.74
CA MET A 325 -24.02 4.10 40.18
C MET A 325 -24.27 2.64 40.53
N GLN A 326 -23.59 2.14 41.57
CA GLN A 326 -23.87 0.83 42.15
C GLN A 326 -24.83 0.94 43.34
N VAL A 327 -25.88 0.11 43.37
CA VAL A 327 -26.79 -0.01 44.51
C VAL A 327 -26.79 -1.44 45.01
N HIS A 328 -26.28 -1.64 46.22
CA HIS A 328 -26.25 -2.95 46.88
C HIS A 328 -27.25 -2.99 48.05
N THR A 329 -27.85 -4.15 48.25
CA THR A 329 -28.91 -4.36 49.23
C THR A 329 -28.58 -5.58 50.09
N VAL A 330 -28.74 -5.45 51.41
CA VAL A 330 -28.46 -6.50 52.38
C VAL A 330 -29.69 -6.74 53.25
N GLY A 331 -30.25 -7.94 53.11
CA GLY A 331 -31.36 -8.43 53.93
C GLY A 331 -30.86 -9.01 55.25
N VAL A 332 -31.07 -8.29 56.35
CA VAL A 332 -30.62 -8.68 57.71
C VAL A 332 -31.67 -9.56 58.38
N GLY A 333 -31.49 -10.88 58.32
CA GLY A 333 -32.41 -11.84 58.94
C GLY A 333 -33.74 -12.02 58.19
N VAL A 334 -33.85 -11.56 56.93
CA VAL A 334 -35.04 -11.71 56.07
C VAL A 334 -35.52 -13.17 55.98
N GLU A 335 -34.60 -14.14 55.97
CA GLU A 335 -34.95 -15.57 55.93
C GLU A 335 -35.71 -16.08 57.17
N GLN A 336 -35.69 -15.32 58.27
CA GLN A 336 -36.37 -15.63 59.53
C GLN A 336 -37.81 -15.07 59.56
N LEU A 337 -38.21 -14.27 58.57
CA LEU A 337 -39.56 -13.73 58.42
C LEU A 337 -40.56 -14.80 57.98
N ASP A 338 -41.85 -14.59 58.28
CA ASP A 338 -42.92 -15.52 57.88
C ASP A 338 -43.14 -15.52 56.36
N ILE A 339 -43.15 -16.72 55.78
CA ILE A 339 -43.17 -16.95 54.33
C ILE A 339 -44.52 -16.56 53.69
N ASP A 340 -45.61 -16.67 54.44
CA ASP A 340 -46.96 -16.25 54.04
C ASP A 340 -47.27 -14.82 54.55
N GLY A 341 -46.28 -14.11 55.10
CA GLY A 341 -46.41 -12.81 55.76
C GLY A 341 -45.49 -11.74 55.16
N PRO A 342 -44.57 -11.12 55.93
CA PRO A 342 -43.79 -9.97 55.47
C PRO A 342 -42.60 -10.33 54.56
N ARG A 343 -42.20 -11.62 54.52
CA ARG A 343 -41.01 -12.07 53.78
C ARG A 343 -41.05 -11.76 52.28
N PRO A 344 -42.15 -11.99 51.52
CA PRO A 344 -42.14 -11.74 50.08
C PRO A 344 -41.99 -10.26 49.75
N LEU A 345 -42.63 -9.37 50.52
CA LEU A 345 -42.48 -7.92 50.36
C LEU A 345 -41.05 -7.45 50.67
N ALA A 346 -40.40 -8.04 51.68
CA ALA A 346 -38.99 -7.77 51.96
C ALA A 346 -38.05 -8.24 50.85
N GLU A 347 -38.25 -9.47 50.35
CA GLU A 347 -37.48 -10.02 49.22
C GLU A 347 -37.73 -9.25 47.91
N LEU A 348 -38.92 -8.68 47.70
CA LEU A 348 -39.25 -7.83 46.55
C LEU A 348 -38.66 -6.41 46.65
N THR A 349 -38.72 -5.79 47.84
CA THR A 349 -38.22 -4.42 48.05
C THR A 349 -36.69 -4.37 47.95
N LEU A 350 -36.01 -5.35 48.57
CA LEU A 350 -34.55 -5.41 48.57
C LEU A 350 -33.99 -6.04 47.28
N ASN A 351 -34.70 -6.98 46.64
CA ASN A 351 -34.22 -7.62 45.40
C ASN A 351 -35.26 -7.67 44.27
N PRO A 352 -35.71 -6.53 43.75
CA PRO A 352 -36.59 -6.51 42.58
C PRO A 352 -35.93 -7.11 41.34
N LYS A 353 -34.59 -7.07 41.21
CA LYS A 353 -33.85 -7.65 40.07
C LYS A 353 -34.15 -9.14 39.85
N ASP A 354 -34.13 -9.95 40.90
CA ASP A 354 -34.39 -11.39 40.80
C ASP A 354 -35.86 -11.76 41.08
N ASN A 355 -36.54 -11.03 41.97
CA ASN A 355 -37.86 -11.42 42.47
C ASN A 355 -39.03 -10.78 41.69
N LEU A 356 -38.86 -9.59 41.11
CA LEU A 356 -39.90 -8.89 40.37
C LEU A 356 -39.84 -9.25 38.88
N LYS A 357 -40.77 -10.10 38.44
CA LYS A 357 -40.82 -10.66 37.07
C LYS A 357 -42.23 -11.09 36.65
N GLY A 358 -42.56 -10.85 35.39
CA GLY A 358 -43.84 -11.23 34.81
C GLY A 358 -44.10 -12.74 34.89
N GLY A 359 -45.32 -13.10 35.30
CA GLY A 359 -45.72 -14.51 35.49
C GLY A 359 -45.21 -15.15 36.78
N SER A 360 -44.80 -14.36 37.78
CA SER A 360 -44.50 -14.87 39.12
C SER A 360 -45.70 -15.62 39.73
N SER A 361 -45.40 -16.62 40.57
CA SER A 361 -46.40 -17.31 41.39
C SER A 361 -46.61 -16.66 42.76
N ASP A 362 -45.76 -15.72 43.14
CA ASP A 362 -45.98 -14.87 44.31
C ASP A 362 -47.03 -13.80 44.01
N TYR A 363 -47.90 -13.52 44.97
CA TYR A 363 -49.02 -12.59 44.79
C TYR A 363 -48.52 -11.15 44.61
N TYR A 364 -47.70 -10.65 45.52
CA TYR A 364 -47.22 -9.26 45.50
C TYR A 364 -46.36 -8.99 44.27
N ALA A 365 -45.46 -9.92 43.93
CA ALA A 365 -44.60 -9.83 42.75
C ALA A 365 -45.41 -9.80 41.43
N LYS A 366 -46.58 -10.45 41.41
CA LYS A 366 -47.47 -10.48 40.25
C LYS A 366 -48.26 -9.18 40.13
N GLU A 367 -48.91 -8.72 41.20
CA GLU A 367 -49.69 -7.48 41.17
C GLU A 367 -48.79 -6.27 40.87
N MET A 368 -47.66 -6.11 41.56
CA MET A 368 -46.68 -5.03 41.28
C MET A 368 -46.14 -5.05 39.83
N TRP A 369 -46.00 -6.25 39.23
CA TRP A 369 -45.60 -6.33 37.82
C TRP A 369 -46.73 -5.93 36.88
N GLU A 370 -47.98 -6.22 37.21
CA GLU A 370 -49.15 -5.78 36.44
C GLU A 370 -49.33 -4.25 36.57
N ASP A 371 -49.16 -3.68 37.77
CA ASP A 371 -49.16 -2.23 38.02
C ASP A 371 -48.03 -1.52 37.24
N TRP A 372 -46.83 -2.11 37.20
CA TRP A 372 -45.71 -1.61 36.38
C TRP A 372 -46.00 -1.62 34.88
N GLN A 373 -46.67 -2.66 34.37
CA GLN A 373 -47.07 -2.70 32.96
C GLN A 373 -48.14 -1.64 32.66
N GLU A 374 -49.10 -1.42 33.56
CA GLU A 374 -50.08 -0.34 33.43
C GLU A 374 -49.41 1.05 33.47
N TYR A 375 -48.43 1.26 34.36
CA TYR A 375 -47.59 2.48 34.38
C TYR A 375 -46.92 2.72 33.03
N CYS A 376 -46.25 1.71 32.45
CA CYS A 376 -45.59 1.86 31.14
C CYS A 376 -46.56 2.13 29.97
N GLU A 377 -47.81 1.70 30.05
CA GLU A 377 -48.80 1.82 28.96
C GLU A 377 -49.73 3.04 29.10
N ASN A 378 -49.94 3.57 30.30
CA ASN A 378 -50.92 4.63 30.58
C ASN A 378 -50.27 6.00 30.84
N PRO A 379 -50.40 6.99 29.93
CA PRO A 379 -49.83 8.33 30.12
C PRO A 379 -50.33 9.13 31.32
N GLU A 380 -51.41 8.70 31.98
CA GLU A 380 -51.90 9.29 33.24
C GLU A 380 -51.29 8.64 34.51
N GLY A 381 -50.47 7.60 34.36
CA GLY A 381 -49.89 6.81 35.45
C GLY A 381 -50.76 5.63 35.90
N VAL A 382 -50.39 5.00 37.02
CA VAL A 382 -51.15 3.88 37.64
C VAL A 382 -51.61 4.22 39.06
N GLU A 383 -52.83 3.81 39.45
CA GLU A 383 -53.34 3.94 40.83
C GLU A 383 -53.15 2.62 41.59
N VAL A 384 -52.29 2.63 42.62
CA VAL A 384 -51.93 1.44 43.41
C VAL A 384 -52.39 1.62 44.85
N GLY A 385 -52.74 0.50 45.52
CA GLY A 385 -53.15 0.47 46.92
C GLY A 385 -54.67 0.34 47.13
N PRO A 386 -55.11 0.22 48.40
CA PRO A 386 -56.50 -0.08 48.72
C PRO A 386 -57.39 1.16 48.59
N ARG A 387 -58.65 0.95 48.17
CA ARG A 387 -59.60 2.04 47.91
C ARG A 387 -59.89 2.90 49.15
N GLY A 388 -59.23 4.05 49.22
CA GLY A 388 -59.31 5.00 50.33
C GLY A 388 -57.94 5.56 50.73
N ASP A 389 -56.90 4.74 50.56
CA ASP A 389 -55.50 5.03 50.90
C ASP A 389 -54.57 4.78 49.68
N SER A 390 -55.14 4.76 48.47
CA SER A 390 -54.45 4.58 47.20
C SER A 390 -53.60 5.78 46.79
N TYR A 391 -52.62 5.53 45.92
CA TYR A 391 -51.65 6.51 45.44
C TYR A 391 -51.51 6.41 43.91
N THR A 392 -51.46 7.56 43.22
CA THR A 392 -51.26 7.61 41.76
C THR A 392 -49.79 7.83 41.42
N PHE A 393 -49.16 6.81 40.87
CA PHE A 393 -47.84 6.88 40.26
C PHE A 393 -47.93 7.56 38.90
N ALA A 394 -47.92 8.89 38.90
CA ALA A 394 -47.81 9.69 37.67
C ALA A 394 -46.37 9.64 37.11
N HIS A 395 -46.22 9.98 35.82
CA HIS A 395 -44.90 10.10 35.20
C HIS A 395 -44.18 11.42 35.57
N PRO A 396 -42.86 11.38 35.83
CA PRO A 396 -42.00 12.57 35.85
C PRO A 396 -41.79 13.10 34.40
N PRO A 397 -40.93 14.12 34.16
CA PRO A 397 -40.54 14.50 32.80
C PRO A 397 -40.04 13.29 31.98
N ALA A 398 -40.33 13.26 30.68
CA ALA A 398 -40.11 12.08 29.84
C ALA A 398 -38.62 11.71 29.69
N GLU A 399 -37.74 12.70 29.84
CA GLU A 399 -36.29 12.52 29.92
C GLU A 399 -35.82 11.91 31.25
N ASP A 400 -36.60 12.01 32.33
CA ASP A 400 -36.27 11.57 33.70
C ASP A 400 -37.01 10.30 34.14
N ASP A 401 -37.98 9.84 33.37
CA ASP A 401 -38.77 8.65 33.65
C ASP A 401 -37.95 7.36 33.64
N ILE A 402 -38.43 6.38 34.40
CA ILE A 402 -37.77 5.09 34.61
C ILE A 402 -38.22 4.06 33.58
N THR A 403 -37.29 3.20 33.17
CA THR A 403 -37.53 2.12 32.20
C THR A 403 -37.41 0.73 32.82
N SER A 404 -37.07 0.63 34.10
CA SER A 404 -36.83 -0.62 34.83
C SER A 404 -36.98 -0.41 36.33
N LEU A 405 -37.55 -1.39 37.02
CA LEU A 405 -37.64 -1.46 38.48
C LEU A 405 -36.45 -2.17 39.14
N ARG A 406 -35.49 -2.64 38.35
CA ARG A 406 -34.34 -3.42 38.81
C ARG A 406 -33.20 -2.51 39.28
N TYR A 407 -33.46 -1.74 40.34
CA TYR A 407 -32.50 -0.76 40.83
C TYR A 407 -31.25 -1.40 41.46
N ASN A 408 -31.37 -2.55 42.10
CA ASN A 408 -30.28 -3.20 42.82
C ASN A 408 -29.31 -3.94 41.86
N ASP A 409 -28.01 -3.71 42.00
CA ASP A 409 -26.97 -4.41 41.24
C ASP A 409 -26.61 -5.74 41.88
N GLY A 410 -26.52 -5.76 43.21
CA GLY A 410 -26.38 -6.96 44.02
C GLY A 410 -27.38 -6.99 45.19
N TYR A 411 -27.82 -8.19 45.56
CA TYR A 411 -28.57 -8.46 46.77
C TYR A 411 -27.97 -9.65 47.51
N LEU A 412 -27.78 -9.50 48.82
CA LEU A 412 -27.23 -10.55 49.69
C LEU A 412 -28.09 -10.67 50.96
N SER A 413 -28.39 -11.91 51.36
CA SER A 413 -29.16 -12.21 52.58
C SER A 413 -28.21 -12.77 53.64
N VAL A 414 -28.31 -12.26 54.86
CA VAL A 414 -27.40 -12.59 55.98
C VAL A 414 -28.18 -12.94 57.24
N GLN A 415 -27.63 -13.85 58.06
CA GLN A 415 -28.22 -14.21 59.36
C GLN A 415 -27.40 -13.73 60.58
N GLU A 416 -26.10 -13.45 60.42
CA GLU A 416 -25.15 -13.03 61.48
C GLU A 416 -24.08 -12.09 60.89
N ALA A 417 -23.45 -11.21 61.69
CA ALA A 417 -22.54 -10.14 61.21
C ALA A 417 -21.34 -10.65 60.42
N SER A 418 -20.84 -11.85 60.74
CA SER A 418 -19.69 -12.45 60.03
C SER A 418 -19.95 -12.71 58.54
N GLY A 419 -21.21 -12.70 58.10
CA GLY A 419 -21.57 -12.68 56.69
C GLY A 419 -21.45 -11.30 56.04
N ILE A 420 -21.75 -10.22 56.77
CA ILE A 420 -21.85 -8.86 56.21
C ILE A 420 -20.49 -8.32 55.78
N SER A 421 -19.44 -8.52 56.59
CA SER A 421 -18.10 -8.02 56.26
C SER A 421 -17.48 -8.75 55.06
N ALA A 422 -17.74 -10.06 54.92
CA ALA A 422 -17.33 -10.83 53.74
C ALA A 422 -18.14 -10.44 52.49
N VAL A 423 -19.43 -10.16 52.65
CA VAL A 423 -20.31 -9.58 51.61
C VAL A 423 -19.78 -8.23 51.13
N LEU A 424 -19.41 -7.34 52.05
CA LEU A 424 -18.83 -6.05 51.70
C LEU A 424 -17.48 -6.20 50.99
N GLN A 425 -16.62 -7.11 51.48
CA GLN A 425 -15.34 -7.38 50.83
C GLN A 425 -15.53 -7.87 49.38
N GLN A 426 -16.53 -8.71 49.12
CA GLN A 426 -16.92 -9.10 47.77
C GLN A 426 -17.42 -7.90 46.94
N ILE A 427 -18.26 -7.03 47.50
CA ILE A 427 -18.76 -5.82 46.81
C ILE A 427 -17.61 -4.84 46.46
N ILE A 428 -16.64 -4.67 47.36
CA ILE A 428 -15.44 -3.84 47.14
C ILE A 428 -14.50 -4.47 46.09
N GLU A 429 -14.51 -5.80 45.97
CA GLU A 429 -13.80 -6.56 44.92
C GLU A 429 -14.58 -6.58 43.58
N GLU A 430 -15.90 -6.34 43.59
CA GLU A 430 -16.81 -6.32 42.44
C GLU A 430 -16.87 -4.97 41.69
N PHE A 431 -16.14 -3.92 42.11
CA PHE A 431 -15.89 -2.70 41.33
C PHE A 431 -14.99 -2.92 40.07
N ALA A 432 -15.08 -4.11 39.48
CA ALA A 432 -14.39 -4.48 38.26
C ALA A 432 -15.09 -3.87 37.04
N VAL A 433 -14.40 -2.97 36.33
CA VAL A 433 -14.85 -2.53 35.00
C VAL A 433 -14.72 -3.71 34.04
N GLY A 434 -15.87 -4.29 33.70
CA GLY A 434 -15.97 -5.40 32.76
C GLY A 434 -15.42 -5.06 31.36
N LEU A 435 -15.17 -6.10 30.56
CA LEU A 435 -14.68 -5.94 29.19
C LEU A 435 -15.66 -5.10 28.35
N SER A 436 -15.22 -3.95 27.83
CA SER A 436 -15.98 -3.16 26.86
C SER A 436 -15.95 -3.81 25.47
N SER A 437 -17.02 -3.61 24.69
CA SER A 437 -17.07 -4.08 23.31
C SER A 437 -16.32 -3.12 22.37
N PRO A 438 -15.55 -3.62 21.39
CA PRO A 438 -14.88 -2.76 20.42
C PRO A 438 -15.85 -1.93 19.55
N ALA A 439 -17.04 -2.48 19.25
CA ALA A 439 -18.05 -1.87 18.41
C ALA A 439 -19.29 -1.47 19.22
N GLU A 440 -20.02 -0.46 18.75
CA GLU A 440 -21.29 -0.01 19.35
C GLU A 440 -22.37 -1.11 19.20
N VAL A 441 -23.10 -1.41 20.27
CA VAL A 441 -24.00 -2.57 20.35
C VAL A 441 -25.40 -2.11 20.74
N GLY A 442 -26.41 -2.66 20.05
CA GLY A 442 -27.82 -2.46 20.42
C GLY A 442 -28.30 -3.49 21.44
N GLU A 443 -29.62 -3.65 21.55
CA GLU A 443 -30.26 -4.55 22.53
C GLU A 443 -29.80 -6.02 22.46
N ASP A 444 -29.50 -6.53 21.26
CA ASP A 444 -29.04 -7.92 21.05
C ASP A 444 -27.62 -7.94 20.45
N PRO A 445 -26.58 -8.38 21.21
CA PRO A 445 -25.21 -8.45 20.72
C PRO A 445 -24.98 -9.56 19.69
N THR A 446 -25.92 -10.50 19.52
CA THR A 446 -25.89 -11.53 18.46
C THR A 446 -26.46 -11.02 17.13
N LYS A 447 -27.11 -9.85 17.15
CA LYS A 447 -27.77 -9.22 15.98
C LYS A 447 -27.37 -7.75 15.75
N SER A 448 -26.38 -7.23 16.46
CA SER A 448 -25.90 -5.85 16.35
C SER A 448 -24.38 -5.75 16.57
N GLY A 449 -23.84 -4.52 16.50
CA GLY A 449 -22.40 -4.24 16.57
C GLY A 449 -21.56 -4.98 15.54
N TYR A 450 -22.04 -4.99 14.30
CA TYR A 450 -21.40 -5.73 13.21
C TYR A 450 -20.07 -5.10 12.79
N VAL A 451 -19.03 -5.92 12.74
CA VAL A 451 -17.89 -5.68 11.86
C VAL A 451 -18.21 -6.27 10.49
N THR A 452 -18.28 -5.41 9.47
CA THR A 452 -18.72 -5.76 8.11
C THR A 452 -17.56 -5.70 7.13
N TYR A 453 -17.12 -6.85 6.62
CA TYR A 453 -16.18 -6.91 5.49
C TYR A 453 -16.96 -6.95 4.18
N THR A 454 -16.55 -6.10 3.23
CA THR A 454 -17.07 -6.04 1.87
C THR A 454 -15.92 -6.20 0.89
N ASP A 455 -16.04 -7.17 -0.02
CA ASP A 455 -15.10 -7.36 -1.12
C ASP A 455 -15.81 -7.29 -2.46
N TYR A 456 -15.41 -6.32 -3.28
CA TYR A 456 -15.85 -6.23 -4.67
C TYR A 456 -14.98 -7.16 -5.49
N ILE A 457 -15.56 -8.25 -6.00
CA ILE A 457 -14.85 -9.23 -6.82
C ILE A 457 -14.50 -8.60 -8.17
N GLY A 458 -13.35 -8.96 -8.73
CA GLY A 458 -12.88 -8.36 -9.97
C GLY A 458 -13.85 -8.57 -11.13
N GLU A 459 -13.83 -7.64 -12.10
CA GLU A 459 -14.59 -7.81 -13.33
C GLU A 459 -14.12 -9.09 -14.04
N TYR A 460 -15.07 -9.84 -14.60
CA TYR A 460 -14.86 -11.17 -15.18
C TYR A 460 -14.41 -12.28 -14.21
N MET A 461 -14.22 -12.01 -12.91
CA MET A 461 -14.01 -13.02 -11.86
C MET A 461 -15.32 -13.33 -11.10
N GLU A 462 -15.40 -14.48 -10.44
CA GLU A 462 -16.51 -14.84 -9.54
C GLU A 462 -16.08 -15.67 -8.33
N VAL A 463 -16.87 -15.62 -7.25
CA VAL A 463 -16.72 -16.51 -6.09
C VAL A 463 -17.23 -17.90 -6.47
N THR A 464 -16.32 -18.84 -6.66
CA THR A 464 -16.65 -20.23 -7.03
C THR A 464 -17.00 -21.10 -5.82
N GLY A 465 -16.37 -20.83 -4.67
CA GLY A 465 -16.47 -21.63 -3.47
C GLY A 465 -16.32 -20.84 -2.17
N MET A 466 -17.00 -21.32 -1.12
CA MET A 466 -16.82 -20.89 0.26
C MET A 466 -16.32 -22.13 1.01
N GLN A 467 -15.10 -22.08 1.53
CA GLN A 467 -14.39 -23.27 2.00
C GLN A 467 -14.69 -23.54 3.49
N GLU A 468 -13.98 -22.85 4.37
CA GLU A 468 -13.98 -23.10 5.81
C GLU A 468 -13.96 -21.77 6.58
N LEU A 469 -14.57 -21.78 7.77
CA LEU A 469 -14.42 -20.77 8.80
C LEU A 469 -13.47 -21.32 9.87
N MET A 470 -12.38 -20.61 10.15
CA MET A 470 -11.47 -20.92 11.26
C MET A 470 -11.80 -20.04 12.46
N TRP A 471 -11.98 -20.66 13.63
CA TRP A 471 -12.15 -19.98 14.90
C TRP A 471 -11.31 -20.66 15.98
N ARG A 472 -10.43 -19.90 16.65
CA ARG A 472 -9.39 -20.44 17.56
C ARG A 472 -8.52 -21.48 16.81
N SER A 473 -8.66 -22.75 17.16
CA SER A 473 -7.98 -23.89 16.53
C SER A 473 -8.98 -24.88 15.91
N GLY A 474 -10.22 -24.45 15.69
CA GLY A 474 -11.27 -25.25 15.04
C GLY A 474 -11.54 -24.78 13.62
N LEU A 475 -11.78 -25.73 12.72
CA LEU A 475 -12.33 -25.49 11.39
C LEU A 475 -13.82 -25.86 11.39
N TYR A 476 -14.63 -25.01 10.76
CA TYR A 476 -16.07 -25.11 10.69
C TYR A 476 -16.52 -24.98 9.23
N TYR A 477 -17.36 -25.92 8.80
CA TYR A 477 -17.76 -26.05 7.40
C TYR A 477 -19.06 -25.31 7.11
N VAL A 478 -19.29 -24.99 5.83
CA VAL A 478 -20.59 -24.49 5.37
C VAL A 478 -21.65 -25.57 5.58
N LYS A 479 -22.63 -25.26 6.43
CA LYS A 479 -23.81 -26.08 6.76
C LYS A 479 -24.81 -26.08 5.62
N THR A 480 -25.07 -24.91 5.06
CA THR A 480 -26.12 -24.65 4.07
C THR A 480 -25.69 -23.52 3.14
N THR A 481 -25.86 -23.74 1.84
CA THR A 481 -25.77 -22.69 0.82
C THR A 481 -27.18 -22.40 0.29
N GLN A 482 -27.69 -21.19 0.51
CA GLN A 482 -28.99 -20.76 0.00
C GLN A 482 -28.81 -19.94 -1.28
N LYS A 483 -29.21 -20.49 -2.44
CA LYS A 483 -29.15 -19.79 -3.74
C LYS A 483 -30.50 -19.13 -4.06
N GLY A 484 -30.54 -17.80 -4.03
CA GLY A 484 -31.60 -16.97 -4.59
C GLY A 484 -31.32 -16.58 -6.04
N THR A 485 -32.11 -15.65 -6.60
CA THR A 485 -31.99 -15.24 -8.02
C THR A 485 -30.67 -14.52 -8.33
N ASN A 486 -30.28 -13.58 -7.45
CA ASN A 486 -29.10 -12.71 -7.60
C ASN A 486 -28.20 -12.75 -6.35
N GLN A 487 -28.45 -13.66 -5.40
CA GLN A 487 -27.73 -13.74 -4.12
C GLN A 487 -27.50 -15.19 -3.72
N THR A 488 -26.32 -15.48 -3.18
CA THR A 488 -25.98 -16.75 -2.54
C THR A 488 -25.56 -16.48 -1.11
N VAL A 489 -26.27 -17.05 -0.14
CA VAL A 489 -25.96 -16.94 1.30
C VAL A 489 -25.32 -18.24 1.78
N TYR A 490 -24.20 -18.12 2.48
CA TYR A 490 -23.47 -19.24 3.08
C TYR A 490 -23.67 -19.18 4.60
N ILE A 491 -24.07 -20.32 5.18
CA ILE A 491 -24.34 -20.46 6.61
C ILE A 491 -23.39 -21.50 7.17
N PHE A 492 -22.60 -21.14 8.18
CA PHE A 492 -21.67 -22.04 8.86
C PHE A 492 -22.35 -22.75 10.04
N GLU A 493 -21.90 -23.96 10.38
CA GLU A 493 -22.35 -24.65 11.59
C GLU A 493 -21.35 -24.48 12.73
N GLY A 494 -21.80 -24.02 13.88
CA GLY A 494 -21.02 -24.08 15.11
C GLY A 494 -21.57 -23.18 16.20
N ARG A 495 -20.99 -23.29 17.40
CA ARG A 495 -21.35 -22.43 18.52
C ARG A 495 -20.14 -22.11 19.38
N VAL A 496 -20.17 -20.94 20.00
CA VAL A 496 -19.16 -20.46 20.94
C VAL A 496 -19.85 -19.69 22.07
N THR A 497 -19.30 -19.71 23.28
CA THR A 497 -19.72 -18.79 24.34
C THR A 497 -18.94 -17.49 24.19
N SER A 498 -19.64 -16.36 24.08
CA SER A 498 -18.98 -15.05 23.98
C SER A 498 -18.31 -14.69 25.32
N PRO A 499 -17.02 -14.28 25.32
CA PRO A 499 -16.34 -13.90 26.56
C PRO A 499 -16.81 -12.56 27.13
N LEU A 500 -17.41 -11.67 26.32
CA LEU A 500 -18.01 -10.42 26.81
C LEU A 500 -19.37 -10.66 27.47
N TYR A 501 -20.25 -11.37 26.75
CA TYR A 501 -21.68 -11.43 27.08
C TYR A 501 -22.11 -12.67 27.85
N GLY A 502 -21.21 -13.64 28.08
CA GLY A 502 -21.52 -14.94 28.72
C GLY A 502 -22.49 -15.85 27.94
N THR A 503 -23.10 -15.34 26.86
CA THR A 503 -24.15 -15.98 26.07
C THR A 503 -23.57 -16.99 25.07
N THR A 504 -24.34 -18.05 24.78
CA THR A 504 -24.02 -18.99 23.69
C THR A 504 -24.48 -18.40 22.36
N CYS A 505 -23.54 -18.22 21.44
CA CYS A 505 -23.74 -17.62 20.12
C CYS A 505 -23.48 -18.66 19.02
N TYR A 506 -24.07 -18.50 17.85
CA TYR A 506 -24.06 -19.48 16.77
C TYR A 506 -23.36 -18.93 15.52
N PHE A 507 -22.54 -19.73 14.84
CA PHE A 507 -21.89 -19.27 13.61
C PHE A 507 -22.89 -19.06 12.46
N GLU A 508 -24.09 -19.61 12.59
CA GLU A 508 -25.28 -19.23 11.80
C GLU A 508 -25.61 -17.73 11.86
N ASP A 509 -25.16 -16.99 12.88
CA ASP A 509 -25.37 -15.54 13.02
C ASP A 509 -24.34 -14.71 12.23
N ILE A 510 -23.24 -15.32 11.75
CA ILE A 510 -22.29 -14.68 10.82
C ILE A 510 -22.90 -14.75 9.42
N THR A 511 -23.34 -13.61 8.90
CA THR A 511 -24.00 -13.56 7.58
C THR A 511 -22.95 -13.41 6.49
N VAL A 512 -22.84 -14.39 5.60
CA VAL A 512 -21.94 -14.37 4.44
C VAL A 512 -22.77 -14.42 3.15
N THR A 513 -22.76 -13.33 2.38
CA THR A 513 -23.61 -13.15 1.19
C THR A 513 -22.77 -12.75 -0.01
N VAL A 514 -22.86 -13.51 -1.10
CA VAL A 514 -22.40 -13.09 -2.43
C VAL A 514 -23.60 -12.55 -3.21
N THR A 515 -23.57 -11.28 -3.57
CA THR A 515 -24.55 -10.65 -4.47
C THR A 515 -23.96 -10.57 -5.88
N THR A 516 -24.73 -11.00 -6.88
CA THR A 516 -24.37 -10.94 -8.31
C THR A 516 -25.26 -9.92 -9.02
N ASP A 517 -24.65 -8.92 -9.65
CA ASP A 517 -25.36 -7.95 -10.47
C ASP A 517 -25.95 -8.63 -11.72
N PRO A 518 -27.25 -8.43 -12.03
CA PRO A 518 -27.91 -9.18 -13.10
C PRO A 518 -27.48 -8.75 -14.51
N GLU A 519 -26.94 -7.55 -14.70
CA GLU A 519 -26.56 -7.02 -16.01
C GLU A 519 -25.08 -7.27 -16.32
N THR A 520 -24.19 -6.84 -15.43
CA THR A 520 -22.72 -6.92 -15.54
C THR A 520 -22.14 -8.27 -15.08
N LYS A 521 -22.91 -9.06 -14.33
CA LYS A 521 -22.47 -10.28 -13.62
C LYS A 521 -21.38 -10.06 -12.56
N ASN A 522 -21.05 -8.81 -12.25
CA ASN A 522 -20.07 -8.50 -11.21
C ASN A 522 -20.60 -8.89 -9.83
N GLN A 523 -19.68 -9.32 -8.96
CA GLN A 523 -20.03 -9.88 -7.65
C GLN A 523 -19.50 -9.03 -6.51
N THR A 524 -20.25 -8.99 -5.42
CA THR A 524 -19.84 -8.38 -4.15
C THR A 524 -20.07 -9.39 -3.04
N LEU A 525 -19.01 -9.71 -2.31
CA LEU A 525 -19.04 -10.54 -1.11
C LEU A 525 -19.19 -9.62 0.11
N GLU A 526 -20.18 -9.89 0.95
CA GLU A 526 -20.36 -9.23 2.25
C GLU A 526 -20.29 -10.29 3.36
N ILE A 527 -19.49 -10.01 4.39
CA ILE A 527 -19.36 -10.82 5.62
C ILE A 527 -19.67 -9.92 6.82
N LYS A 528 -20.72 -10.25 7.57
CA LYS A 528 -21.14 -9.53 8.78
C LYS A 528 -20.91 -10.39 10.02
N VAL A 529 -19.99 -9.95 10.88
CA VAL A 529 -19.67 -10.60 12.17
C VAL A 529 -20.29 -9.77 13.31
N PRO A 530 -21.30 -10.26 14.03
CA PRO A 530 -21.94 -9.52 15.12
C PRO A 530 -21.03 -9.40 16.35
N ALA A 531 -21.29 -8.43 17.23
CA ALA A 531 -20.46 -8.11 18.40
C ALA A 531 -20.16 -9.34 19.28
N ALA A 532 -21.15 -10.21 19.51
CA ALA A 532 -20.99 -11.41 20.33
C ALA A 532 -20.05 -12.46 19.73
N LEU A 533 -19.81 -12.41 18.42
CA LEU A 533 -18.92 -13.30 17.68
C LEU A 533 -17.61 -12.61 17.25
N LEU A 534 -17.27 -11.46 17.84
CA LEU A 534 -15.95 -10.87 17.64
C LEU A 534 -14.87 -11.71 18.35
N PRO A 535 -13.80 -12.12 17.64
CA PRO A 535 -12.70 -12.88 18.22
C PRO A 535 -11.82 -11.96 19.09
N LEU A 536 -12.07 -11.99 20.40
CA LEU A 536 -11.43 -11.09 21.37
C LEU A 536 -10.23 -11.71 22.06
N ARG A 537 -9.07 -11.05 21.93
CA ARG A 537 -7.98 -11.14 22.90
C ARG A 537 -8.27 -10.13 24.02
N TRP A 538 -8.10 -10.51 25.27
CA TRP A 538 -8.17 -9.55 26.36
C TRP A 538 -7.12 -9.80 27.44
N ASN A 539 -6.90 -8.77 28.23
CA ASN A 539 -6.15 -8.84 29.48
C ASN A 539 -6.95 -8.21 30.61
N THR A 540 -6.53 -8.51 31.84
CA THR A 540 -7.11 -7.96 33.06
C THR A 540 -6.03 -7.20 33.80
N VAL A 541 -6.21 -5.90 33.99
CA VAL A 541 -5.38 -5.10 34.90
C VAL A 541 -5.94 -5.30 36.30
N THR A 542 -5.15 -5.88 37.20
CA THR A 542 -5.52 -5.98 38.62
C THR A 542 -4.75 -4.98 39.45
N PHE A 543 -5.44 -4.16 40.21
CA PHE A 543 -4.84 -3.23 41.16
C PHE A 543 -4.84 -3.86 42.56
N LEU A 544 -3.65 -4.00 43.17
CA LEU A 544 -3.48 -4.53 44.52
C LEU A 544 -2.82 -3.50 45.43
N ASN A 545 -3.55 -3.07 46.46
CA ASN A 545 -3.00 -2.26 47.56
C ASN A 545 -2.42 -3.21 48.63
N THR A 546 -1.09 -3.23 48.79
CA THR A 546 -0.41 -4.25 49.62
C THR A 546 -0.08 -3.77 51.05
N GLY A 547 -0.62 -2.64 51.48
CA GLY A 547 -0.39 -2.10 52.83
C GLY A 547 1.00 -1.47 53.04
N THR A 548 1.74 -1.28 51.96
CA THR A 548 2.96 -0.47 51.84
C THR A 548 2.78 0.52 50.68
N GLU A 549 3.57 1.60 50.65
CA GLU A 549 3.42 2.74 49.70
C GLU A 549 3.44 2.38 48.19
N ASP A 550 3.72 1.13 47.83
CA ASP A 550 3.71 0.60 46.47
C ASP A 550 2.37 -0.08 46.11
N VAL A 551 1.55 0.61 45.30
CA VAL A 551 0.44 0.00 44.57
C VAL A 551 1.00 -1.01 43.56
N THR A 552 0.71 -2.30 43.74
CA THR A 552 1.14 -3.33 42.79
C THR A 552 0.04 -3.53 41.75
N GLN A 553 0.22 -2.91 40.58
CA GLN A 553 -0.56 -3.21 39.38
C GLN A 553 -0.08 -4.56 38.83
N THR A 554 -0.96 -5.43 38.35
CA THR A 554 -0.58 -6.63 37.58
C THR A 554 -1.40 -6.74 36.31
N ILE A 555 -0.84 -7.37 35.26
CA ILE A 555 -1.59 -7.70 34.05
C ILE A 555 -1.59 -9.21 33.85
N ALA A 556 -2.79 -9.79 33.83
CA ALA A 556 -3.02 -11.18 33.48
C ALA A 556 -3.61 -11.30 32.07
N ASN A 557 -3.14 -12.26 31.28
CA ASN A 557 -3.74 -12.60 29.99
C ASN A 557 -5.07 -13.33 30.22
N GLY A 558 -6.15 -12.80 29.64
CA GLY A 558 -7.50 -13.31 29.83
C GLY A 558 -7.80 -14.66 29.18
N GLY A 559 -6.92 -15.16 28.30
CA GLY A 559 -7.09 -16.48 27.66
C GLY A 559 -8.04 -16.50 26.45
N GLY A 560 -8.13 -15.38 25.73
CA GLY A 560 -8.86 -15.30 24.45
C GLY A 560 -8.27 -16.17 23.32
N PRO A 561 -8.91 -16.23 22.14
CA PRO A 561 -8.34 -16.85 20.95
C PRO A 561 -6.94 -16.28 20.67
N SER A 562 -5.93 -17.13 20.55
CA SER A 562 -4.61 -16.73 20.04
C SER A 562 -4.57 -16.55 18.53
N ASN A 563 -5.63 -16.97 17.83
CA ASN A 563 -5.80 -16.89 16.39
C ASN A 563 -7.00 -16.00 16.04
N PRO A 564 -6.89 -15.17 14.99
CA PRO A 564 -8.02 -14.49 14.37
C PRO A 564 -9.17 -15.45 13.97
N LEU A 565 -10.39 -14.91 13.87
CA LEU A 565 -11.40 -15.48 12.96
C LEU A 565 -10.82 -15.41 11.55
N ARG A 566 -10.96 -16.48 10.76
CA ARG A 566 -10.66 -16.44 9.32
C ARG A 566 -11.77 -17.09 8.53
N ILE A 567 -12.09 -16.54 7.37
CA ILE A 567 -13.07 -17.11 6.43
C ILE A 567 -12.41 -17.20 5.06
N PHE A 568 -12.44 -18.39 4.47
CA PHE A 568 -11.76 -18.70 3.21
C PHE A 568 -12.76 -18.90 2.08
N TYR A 569 -12.50 -18.26 0.95
CA TYR A 569 -13.30 -18.39 -0.26
C TYR A 569 -12.40 -18.41 -1.49
N THR A 570 -12.86 -19.08 -2.55
CA THR A 570 -12.14 -19.16 -3.82
C THR A 570 -12.73 -18.21 -4.85
N VAL A 571 -11.87 -17.64 -5.66
CA VAL A 571 -12.22 -16.70 -6.73
C VAL A 571 -11.51 -17.15 -8.00
N SER A 572 -12.28 -17.35 -9.06
CA SER A 572 -11.77 -17.81 -10.37
C SER A 572 -12.35 -16.99 -11.50
N LEU A 573 -11.70 -17.05 -12.65
CA LEU A 573 -12.14 -16.42 -13.88
C LEU A 573 -13.44 -17.09 -14.37
N ARG A 574 -14.44 -16.30 -14.75
CA ARG A 574 -15.76 -16.82 -15.16
C ARG A 574 -15.67 -17.70 -16.41
N ASP A 575 -16.51 -18.72 -16.46
CA ASP A 575 -16.64 -19.61 -17.62
C ASP A 575 -16.82 -18.82 -18.94
N GLY A 576 -16.01 -19.18 -19.95
CA GLY A 576 -16.06 -18.60 -21.29
C GLY A 576 -15.31 -17.27 -21.48
N VAL A 577 -14.72 -16.69 -20.43
CA VAL A 577 -13.81 -15.53 -20.57
C VAL A 577 -12.55 -15.88 -21.36
N LEU A 578 -12.11 -17.14 -21.28
CA LEU A 578 -11.06 -17.71 -22.13
C LEU A 578 -11.63 -18.80 -23.04
N ASP A 579 -11.01 -18.98 -24.21
CA ASP A 579 -11.29 -20.06 -25.14
C ASP A 579 -10.56 -21.37 -24.78
N GLU A 580 -10.75 -22.44 -25.57
CA GLU A 580 -10.09 -23.73 -25.40
C GLU A 580 -8.53 -23.67 -25.48
N ASN A 581 -7.97 -22.55 -25.95
CA ASN A 581 -6.53 -22.30 -26.06
C ASN A 581 -6.01 -21.35 -24.97
N GLY A 582 -6.85 -20.91 -24.03
CA GLY A 582 -6.51 -19.92 -23.00
C GLY A 582 -6.43 -18.48 -23.49
N MET A 583 -6.99 -18.17 -24.68
CA MET A 583 -7.03 -16.81 -25.23
C MET A 583 -8.29 -16.08 -24.78
N VAL A 584 -8.18 -14.77 -24.54
CA VAL A 584 -9.32 -13.91 -24.18
C VAL A 584 -10.42 -13.91 -25.25
N THR A 585 -11.68 -14.09 -24.86
CA THR A 585 -12.83 -14.10 -25.77
C THR A 585 -13.48 -12.72 -25.94
N ASP A 586 -14.47 -12.63 -26.84
CA ASP A 586 -15.31 -11.46 -27.06
C ASP A 586 -16.33 -11.17 -25.93
N ILE A 587 -16.36 -12.01 -24.88
CA ILE A 587 -17.09 -11.71 -23.63
C ILE A 587 -16.43 -10.54 -22.90
N VAL A 588 -15.11 -10.38 -23.02
CA VAL A 588 -14.36 -9.28 -22.40
C VAL A 588 -14.50 -8.02 -23.26
N SER A 589 -14.95 -6.93 -22.64
CA SER A 589 -15.20 -5.69 -23.35
C SER A 589 -13.92 -5.05 -23.88
N GLU A 590 -14.01 -4.39 -25.05
CA GLU A 590 -12.89 -3.62 -25.62
C GLU A 590 -12.35 -2.57 -24.63
N GLU A 591 -13.21 -2.03 -23.77
CA GLU A 591 -12.84 -1.06 -22.74
C GLU A 591 -12.00 -1.70 -21.62
N TYR A 592 -12.42 -2.85 -21.10
CA TYR A 592 -11.62 -3.58 -20.11
C TYR A 592 -10.26 -4.00 -20.68
N ILE A 593 -10.24 -4.47 -21.93
CA ILE A 593 -9.00 -4.78 -22.66
C ILE A 593 -8.13 -3.52 -22.77
N ARG A 594 -8.69 -2.37 -23.15
CA ARG A 594 -7.95 -1.09 -23.26
C ARG A 594 -7.30 -0.67 -21.94
N GLU A 595 -7.96 -0.91 -20.81
CA GLU A 595 -7.50 -0.46 -19.50
C GLU A 595 -6.56 -1.44 -18.80
N ASN A 596 -6.68 -2.74 -19.08
CA ASN A 596 -5.96 -3.81 -18.39
C ASN A 596 -4.94 -4.56 -19.27
N SER A 597 -4.70 -4.12 -20.52
CA SER A 597 -3.69 -4.72 -21.40
C SER A 597 -2.25 -4.33 -21.04
N ASN A 598 -1.38 -5.33 -21.05
CA ASN A 598 0.07 -5.18 -20.95
C ASN A 598 0.71 -4.96 -22.35
N PRO A 599 1.92 -4.36 -22.43
CA PRO A 599 2.65 -4.18 -23.70
C PRO A 599 3.02 -5.48 -24.45
N ASP A 600 2.89 -6.65 -23.82
CA ASP A 600 3.08 -7.98 -24.41
C ASP A 600 1.78 -8.60 -24.96
N GLY A 601 0.70 -7.81 -25.08
CA GLY A 601 -0.57 -8.30 -25.61
C GLY A 601 -1.23 -9.37 -24.72
N THR A 602 -0.98 -9.34 -23.42
CA THR A 602 -1.80 -10.02 -22.40
C THR A 602 -2.74 -9.01 -21.72
N VAL A 603 -3.83 -9.50 -21.13
CA VAL A 603 -4.75 -8.72 -20.29
C VAL A 603 -4.62 -9.21 -18.85
N ASN A 604 -4.61 -8.27 -17.90
CA ASN A 604 -4.67 -8.57 -16.47
C ASN A 604 -6.12 -8.76 -16.03
N PHE A 605 -6.41 -9.83 -15.29
CA PHE A 605 -7.63 -10.03 -14.52
C PHE A 605 -7.26 -10.07 -13.05
N TYR A 606 -8.00 -9.36 -12.21
CA TYR A 606 -7.69 -9.24 -10.79
C TYR A 606 -8.70 -10.00 -9.95
N ALA A 607 -8.26 -10.80 -8.97
CA ALA A 607 -9.14 -11.57 -8.09
C ALA A 607 -10.20 -10.65 -7.44
N ASN A 608 -9.76 -9.47 -7.02
CA ASN A 608 -10.60 -8.44 -6.44
C ASN A 608 -10.51 -7.16 -7.27
N ARG A 609 -11.61 -6.40 -7.30
CA ARG A 609 -11.68 -5.12 -7.98
C ARG A 609 -10.65 -4.14 -7.39
N TYR A 610 -10.05 -3.36 -8.26
CA TYR A 610 -9.15 -2.28 -7.91
C TYR A 610 -9.47 -1.09 -8.81
N SER A 611 -9.96 -0.01 -8.22
CA SER A 611 -10.38 1.22 -8.90
C SER A 611 -9.26 2.25 -9.05
N GLY A 612 -8.12 2.05 -8.37
CA GLY A 612 -7.08 3.07 -8.25
C GLY A 612 -7.46 4.25 -7.36
N GLU A 613 -8.43 4.10 -6.44
CA GLU A 613 -8.71 5.11 -5.41
C GLU A 613 -7.42 5.43 -4.62
N SER A 614 -7.20 6.71 -4.33
CA SER A 614 -6.13 7.16 -3.46
C SER A 614 -6.63 7.98 -2.29
N LYS A 615 -5.97 7.83 -1.14
CA LYS A 615 -6.16 8.61 0.07
C LYS A 615 -4.93 9.48 0.33
N ASN A 616 -5.11 10.63 0.94
CA ASN A 616 -4.01 11.51 1.33
C ASN A 616 -4.33 12.22 2.66
N ALA A 617 -3.77 11.68 3.74
CA ALA A 617 -3.79 12.28 5.06
C ALA A 617 -2.38 12.42 5.67
N THR A 618 -1.40 11.63 5.20
CA THR A 618 0.03 11.73 5.57
C THR A 618 0.80 12.79 4.77
N GLY A 619 0.16 13.43 3.78
CA GLY A 619 0.74 14.46 2.91
C GLY A 619 1.02 13.98 1.48
N GLU A 620 1.31 12.69 1.30
CA GLU A 620 1.51 12.03 0.00
C GLU A 620 0.31 11.13 -0.34
N PRO A 621 -0.16 11.09 -1.60
CA PRO A 621 -1.26 10.23 -2.00
C PRO A 621 -0.83 8.77 -2.12
N LEU A 622 -1.49 7.88 -1.38
CA LEU A 622 -1.31 6.43 -1.44
C LEU A 622 -2.54 5.77 -2.08
N THR A 623 -2.36 4.84 -3.02
CA THR A 623 -3.49 4.06 -3.55
C THR A 623 -3.94 2.97 -2.57
N VAL A 624 -5.25 2.75 -2.51
CA VAL A 624 -5.92 1.84 -1.56
C VAL A 624 -6.76 0.78 -2.28
N GLY A 625 -7.11 -0.30 -1.58
CA GLY A 625 -7.96 -1.36 -2.13
C GLY A 625 -9.46 -1.07 -1.97
N ASP A 626 -10.26 -1.46 -2.95
CA ASP A 626 -11.72 -1.32 -2.94
C ASP A 626 -12.38 -2.19 -1.83
N ALA A 627 -11.76 -3.33 -1.51
CA ALA A 627 -12.20 -4.21 -0.43
C ALA A 627 -11.97 -3.53 0.93
N ASN A 628 -12.96 -3.56 1.82
CA ASN A 628 -12.90 -2.79 3.06
C ASN A 628 -13.66 -3.46 4.21
N VAL A 629 -13.35 -3.02 5.44
CA VAL A 629 -14.04 -3.42 6.67
C VAL A 629 -14.63 -2.18 7.33
N THR A 630 -15.90 -2.21 7.72
CA THR A 630 -16.59 -1.10 8.39
C THR A 630 -17.21 -1.53 9.72
N PHE A 631 -17.15 -0.63 10.72
CA PHE A 631 -17.88 -0.76 11.98
C PHE A 631 -18.01 0.61 12.68
N THR A 632 -19.03 0.76 13.52
CA THR A 632 -19.13 1.90 14.44
C THR A 632 -18.43 1.54 15.75
N PRO A 633 -17.42 2.30 16.23
CA PRO A 633 -16.79 2.04 17.52
C PRO A 633 -17.74 2.36 18.67
N ALA A 634 -17.64 1.65 19.79
CA ALA A 634 -18.41 2.01 20.99
C ALA A 634 -17.97 3.39 21.53
N SER A 635 -18.89 4.17 22.10
CA SER A 635 -18.60 5.50 22.65
C SER A 635 -17.55 5.49 23.77
N ASN A 636 -17.49 4.40 24.54
CA ASN A 636 -16.48 4.15 25.59
C ASN A 636 -15.20 3.45 25.08
N ASN A 637 -15.03 3.29 23.75
CA ASN A 637 -13.82 2.71 23.17
C ASN A 637 -12.71 3.77 23.06
N ALA A 638 -11.87 3.85 24.10
CA ALA A 638 -10.79 4.82 24.22
C ALA A 638 -9.74 4.77 23.08
N PHE A 639 -9.64 3.68 22.30
CA PHE A 639 -8.75 3.64 21.14
C PHE A 639 -9.32 4.37 19.90
N TYR A 640 -10.64 4.43 19.74
CA TYR A 640 -11.26 5.09 18.59
C TYR A 640 -11.96 6.42 18.94
N VAL A 641 -12.28 6.66 20.21
CA VAL A 641 -13.01 7.85 20.68
C VAL A 641 -12.24 8.48 21.83
N PHE A 642 -11.90 9.77 21.73
CA PHE A 642 -11.29 10.51 22.84
C PHE A 642 -12.25 10.62 24.03
N GLN A 643 -11.87 10.09 25.19
CA GLN A 643 -12.74 10.01 26.37
C GLN A 643 -12.76 11.31 27.20
N GLU A 644 -11.83 12.21 26.92
CA GLU A 644 -11.64 13.54 27.51
C GLU A 644 -10.95 14.47 26.50
N ASP A 645 -10.78 15.75 26.87
CA ASP A 645 -10.11 16.74 26.03
C ASP A 645 -8.59 16.49 26.01
N VAL A 646 -8.00 16.28 24.83
CA VAL A 646 -6.58 15.92 24.69
C VAL A 646 -5.76 17.07 24.14
N LEU A 647 -4.83 17.57 24.95
CA LEU A 647 -3.88 18.63 24.60
C LEU A 647 -2.91 18.20 23.48
N LEU A 648 -2.70 19.09 22.51
CA LEU A 648 -1.82 18.87 21.37
C LEU A 648 -0.48 19.61 21.53
N TYR A 649 0.57 19.04 20.91
CA TYR A 649 1.94 19.52 21.00
C TYR A 649 2.60 19.64 19.62
N THR A 650 3.53 20.58 19.46
CA THR A 650 4.28 20.77 18.22
C THR A 650 5.50 19.85 18.09
N ASP A 651 5.95 19.23 19.18
CA ASP A 651 7.14 18.40 19.23
C ASP A 651 6.85 16.94 19.66
N LYS A 652 7.71 16.02 19.19
CA LYS A 652 7.61 14.59 19.53
C LYS A 652 7.91 14.24 20.99
N GLY A 653 8.37 15.20 21.81
CA GLY A 653 8.55 15.03 23.24
C GLY A 653 7.33 15.46 24.06
N CYS A 654 6.28 16.01 23.43
CA CYS A 654 5.14 16.66 24.10
C CYS A 654 5.59 17.66 25.18
N THR A 655 6.54 18.53 24.81
CA THR A 655 7.12 19.55 25.70
C THR A 655 6.71 20.99 25.35
N GLU A 656 6.29 21.23 24.11
CA GLU A 656 5.84 22.52 23.59
C GLU A 656 4.36 22.40 23.15
N PRO A 657 3.40 22.89 23.96
CA PRO A 657 1.99 22.88 23.59
C PRO A 657 1.72 23.67 22.30
N ALA A 658 0.79 23.16 21.50
CA ALA A 658 0.38 23.76 20.25
C ALA A 658 -0.57 24.94 20.49
N THR A 659 -0.44 25.98 19.67
CA THR A 659 -1.28 27.18 19.59
C THR A 659 -1.50 27.50 18.11
N GLU A 660 -2.48 28.35 17.78
CA GLU A 660 -2.66 28.81 16.38
C GLU A 660 -1.44 29.58 15.82
N GLU A 661 -0.54 30.10 16.67
CA GLU A 661 0.68 30.78 16.23
C GLU A 661 1.86 29.85 15.95
N ASN A 662 1.92 28.67 16.59
CA ASN A 662 3.08 27.76 16.50
C ASN A 662 2.78 26.40 15.83
N ARG A 663 1.50 26.03 15.65
CA ARG A 663 1.13 24.80 14.94
C ARG A 663 1.67 24.80 13.52
N ASN A 664 2.04 23.62 13.02
CA ASN A 664 2.23 23.44 11.59
C ASN A 664 0.93 22.89 10.97
N ASP A 665 0.78 23.07 9.66
CA ASP A 665 -0.48 22.79 8.95
C ASP A 665 -0.72 21.29 8.64
N GLN A 666 0.10 20.37 9.15
CA GLN A 666 0.02 18.94 8.78
C GLN A 666 0.06 17.95 9.95
N ILE A 667 0.91 18.16 10.96
CA ILE A 667 1.23 17.14 12.00
C ILE A 667 1.41 17.78 13.37
N LEU A 668 0.63 17.34 14.36
CA LEU A 668 0.87 17.59 15.80
C LEU A 668 1.11 16.26 16.53
N TYR A 669 1.24 16.30 17.85
CA TYR A 669 1.47 15.12 18.70
C TYR A 669 0.63 15.16 19.98
N TYR A 670 0.32 14.00 20.55
CA TYR A 670 -0.24 13.86 21.90
C TYR A 670 0.25 12.58 22.57
N PRO A 671 0.39 12.55 23.91
CA PRO A 671 0.70 11.33 24.65
C PRO A 671 -0.54 10.45 24.84
N VAL A 672 -0.33 9.14 24.91
CA VAL A 672 -1.31 8.14 25.33
C VAL A 672 -0.64 7.24 26.37
N GLU A 673 -1.21 7.16 27.56
CA GLU A 673 -0.74 6.29 28.62
C GLU A 673 -1.29 4.87 28.49
N TYR A 674 -0.49 3.88 28.87
CA TYR A 674 -0.89 2.47 28.92
C TYR A 674 -0.08 1.68 29.96
N TYR A 675 -0.60 0.55 30.40
CA TYR A 675 0.10 -0.33 31.33
C TYR A 675 0.79 -1.49 30.59
N LEU A 676 1.98 -1.86 31.03
CA LEU A 676 2.78 -2.98 30.49
C LEU A 676 3.40 -3.82 31.63
N ALA A 677 3.24 -5.15 31.56
CA ALA A 677 3.91 -6.11 32.43
C ALA A 677 4.92 -7.00 31.66
N GLU A 678 6.03 -7.38 32.31
CA GLU A 678 7.05 -8.28 31.72
C GLU A 678 6.65 -9.76 31.78
N THR A 679 5.83 -10.14 32.77
CA THR A 679 5.40 -11.53 33.01
C THR A 679 3.90 -11.60 33.28
N ASP A 680 3.27 -12.70 32.86
CA ASP A 680 1.83 -12.93 33.03
C ASP A 680 1.46 -13.02 34.51
N GLY A 681 0.50 -12.19 34.95
CA GLY A 681 0.15 -12.00 36.36
C GLY A 681 1.23 -11.28 37.20
N GLY A 682 2.29 -10.79 36.57
CA GLY A 682 3.37 -10.03 37.20
C GLY A 682 3.10 -8.53 37.25
N SER A 683 4.01 -7.78 37.90
CA SER A 683 3.87 -6.33 38.06
C SER A 683 3.81 -5.62 36.72
N ALA A 684 2.84 -4.73 36.58
CA ALA A 684 2.73 -3.79 35.48
C ALA A 684 3.39 -2.46 35.84
N THR A 685 3.68 -1.68 34.81
CA THR A 685 4.23 -0.32 34.90
C THR A 685 3.46 0.58 33.93
N LEU A 686 3.22 1.83 34.34
CA LEU A 686 2.70 2.86 33.46
C LEU A 686 3.77 3.22 32.42
N GLN A 687 3.36 3.31 31.16
CA GLN A 687 4.15 3.63 29.99
C GLN A 687 3.43 4.73 29.20
N GLU A 688 4.19 5.55 28.50
CA GLU A 688 3.67 6.61 27.63
C GLU A 688 4.04 6.30 26.16
N GLN A 689 3.09 6.45 25.25
CA GLN A 689 3.32 6.46 23.81
C GLN A 689 2.96 7.83 23.25
N ILE A 690 3.89 8.46 22.53
CA ILE A 690 3.58 9.64 21.74
C ILE A 690 2.96 9.22 20.41
N VAL A 691 1.73 9.65 20.17
CA VAL A 691 0.98 9.44 18.93
C VAL A 691 1.19 10.63 17.99
N THR A 692 1.27 10.33 16.68
CA THR A 692 1.33 11.36 15.63
C THR A 692 -0.09 11.74 15.21
N CYS A 693 -0.45 13.00 15.36
CA CYS A 693 -1.75 13.56 15.03
C CYS A 693 -1.68 14.22 13.65
N TYR A 694 -2.12 13.50 12.61
CA TYR A 694 -2.23 14.07 11.26
C TYR A 694 -3.48 14.96 11.20
N LEU A 695 -3.30 16.26 10.95
CA LEU A 695 -4.40 17.22 10.98
C LEU A 695 -5.45 16.97 9.90
N GLY A 696 -5.07 16.29 8.82
CA GLY A 696 -5.98 15.86 7.74
C GLY A 696 -6.94 14.73 8.13
N ASP A 697 -6.69 14.01 9.22
CA ASP A 697 -7.60 12.95 9.71
C ASP A 697 -8.88 13.52 10.36
N TYR A 698 -8.88 14.81 10.72
CA TYR A 698 -9.91 15.41 11.57
C TYR A 698 -10.80 16.40 10.80
N PRO A 699 -12.13 16.37 10.99
CA PRO A 699 -13.04 17.38 10.44
C PRO A 699 -12.67 18.82 10.86
N GLU A 700 -12.99 19.78 9.98
CA GLU A 700 -12.79 21.20 10.26
C GLU A 700 -13.52 21.63 11.55
N GLY A 701 -12.77 22.14 12.53
CA GLY A 701 -13.30 22.55 13.83
C GLY A 701 -13.36 21.48 14.91
N SER A 702 -12.84 20.26 14.69
CA SER A 702 -12.65 19.25 15.75
C SER A 702 -11.53 19.59 16.74
N ILE A 703 -10.57 20.42 16.31
CA ILE A 703 -9.54 21.00 17.18
C ILE A 703 -10.04 22.34 17.68
N LYS A 704 -9.90 22.57 18.99
CA LYS A 704 -10.36 23.77 19.70
C LYS A 704 -9.19 24.52 20.32
N GLU A 705 -9.38 25.81 20.53
CA GLU A 705 -8.47 26.65 21.32
C GLU A 705 -9.03 26.82 22.74
N GLY A 706 -8.21 26.55 23.74
CA GLY A 706 -8.51 26.72 25.17
C GLY A 706 -8.52 28.19 25.60
N ALA A 707 -9.01 28.45 26.81
CA ALA A 707 -9.02 29.81 27.39
C ALA A 707 -7.61 30.40 27.64
N ASP A 708 -6.58 29.56 27.56
CA ASP A 708 -5.15 29.85 27.67
C ASP A 708 -4.43 29.91 26.31
N GLY A 709 -5.14 29.71 25.19
CA GLY A 709 -4.61 29.73 23.83
C GLY A 709 -4.00 28.41 23.34
N GLN A 710 -4.12 27.32 24.11
CA GLN A 710 -3.59 26.01 23.75
C GLN A 710 -4.59 25.20 22.92
N LEU A 711 -4.10 24.38 21.98
CA LEU A 711 -4.93 23.56 21.10
C LEU A 711 -5.18 22.16 21.67
N TYR A 712 -6.44 21.73 21.67
CA TYR A 712 -6.83 20.40 22.10
C TYR A 712 -7.85 19.76 21.14
N ILE A 713 -7.95 18.44 21.18
CA ILE A 713 -9.03 17.68 20.56
C ILE A 713 -10.15 17.53 21.58
N GLU A 714 -11.38 17.89 21.21
CA GLU A 714 -12.56 17.83 22.08
C GLU A 714 -12.99 16.38 22.38
N LYS A 715 -13.38 16.12 23.63
CA LYS A 715 -13.98 14.84 24.06
C LYS A 715 -15.07 14.37 23.09
N GLY A 716 -15.08 13.07 22.81
CA GLY A 716 -16.04 12.43 21.89
C GLY A 716 -15.64 12.48 20.41
N THR A 717 -14.56 13.19 20.07
CA THR A 717 -14.00 13.17 18.71
C THR A 717 -13.43 11.79 18.39
N LEU A 718 -13.59 11.34 17.14
CA LEU A 718 -12.96 10.12 16.64
C LEU A 718 -11.45 10.31 16.46
N ARG A 719 -10.66 9.33 16.92
CA ARG A 719 -9.20 9.31 16.77
C ARG A 719 -8.81 9.20 15.30
N GLY A 720 -7.91 10.06 14.83
CA GLY A 720 -7.26 9.90 13.52
C GLY A 720 -6.44 8.60 13.45
N LEU A 721 -6.46 7.95 12.28
CA LEU A 721 -5.94 6.59 12.09
C LEU A 721 -4.76 6.51 11.11
N SER A 722 -4.29 7.63 10.55
CA SER A 722 -3.17 7.64 9.60
C SER A 722 -1.85 7.12 10.19
N ASP A 723 -1.71 7.10 11.52
CA ASP A 723 -0.58 6.46 12.22
C ASP A 723 -0.57 4.92 12.13
N ALA A 724 -1.68 4.32 11.69
CA ALA A 724 -1.88 2.87 11.59
C ALA A 724 -1.88 2.33 10.15
N VAL A 725 -1.55 3.15 9.15
CA VAL A 725 -1.39 2.73 7.75
C VAL A 725 -0.23 1.74 7.60
N VAL A 726 -0.44 0.72 6.77
CA VAL A 726 0.58 -0.30 6.45
C VAL A 726 0.82 -0.31 4.95
N GLU A 727 1.87 0.37 4.52
CA GLU A 727 2.33 0.40 3.12
C GLU A 727 2.94 -0.93 2.66
N LYS A 728 2.89 -1.21 1.35
CA LYS A 728 3.59 -2.33 0.71
C LYS A 728 5.04 -1.92 0.41
N GLY A 729 6.00 -2.69 0.93
CA GLY A 729 7.42 -2.45 0.66
C GLY A 729 7.86 -2.77 -0.77
N LEU A 730 9.13 -2.47 -1.08
CA LEU A 730 9.75 -2.84 -2.35
C LEU A 730 9.68 -4.36 -2.59
N GLY A 731 8.98 -4.77 -3.66
CA GLY A 731 8.78 -6.19 -4.00
C GLY A 731 7.56 -6.85 -3.33
N GLU A 732 6.74 -6.10 -2.59
CA GLU A 732 5.53 -6.63 -1.94
C GLU A 732 4.26 -6.45 -2.81
N ASN A 733 4.21 -5.41 -3.64
CA ASN A 733 3.13 -5.15 -4.62
C ASN A 733 3.44 -5.83 -5.98
N LEU A 734 3.30 -7.16 -6.06
CA LEU A 734 3.57 -7.93 -7.28
C LEU A 734 2.41 -7.86 -8.28
N THR A 735 1.20 -7.55 -7.81
CA THR A 735 0.04 -7.34 -8.66
C THR A 735 0.05 -5.98 -9.38
N ASN A 736 0.81 -4.99 -8.90
CA ASN A 736 0.73 -3.58 -9.29
C ASN A 736 -0.68 -3.00 -9.02
N THR A 737 -1.24 -3.32 -7.85
CA THR A 737 -2.51 -2.74 -7.36
C THR A 737 -2.21 -1.69 -6.28
N ALA A 738 -3.04 -1.62 -5.23
CA ALA A 738 -2.91 -0.63 -4.16
C ALA A 738 -1.51 -0.57 -3.52
N ASP A 739 -1.06 0.62 -3.13
CA ASP A 739 0.22 0.86 -2.46
C ASP A 739 0.21 0.43 -0.99
N ALA A 740 -0.97 0.36 -0.35
CA ALA A 740 -1.13 -0.09 1.03
C ALA A 740 -1.67 -1.52 1.13
N PHE A 741 -1.22 -2.27 2.13
CA PHE A 741 -1.92 -3.47 2.61
C PHE A 741 -3.20 -3.10 3.35
N ARG A 742 -3.09 -2.11 4.24
CA ARG A 742 -4.15 -1.69 5.17
C ARG A 742 -4.11 -0.18 5.32
N TYR A 743 -5.24 0.48 5.06
CA TYR A 743 -5.41 1.92 5.21
C TYR A 743 -6.67 2.19 6.05
N PRO A 744 -6.55 2.41 7.37
CA PRO A 744 -7.65 2.78 8.23
C PRO A 744 -7.95 4.29 8.15
N ASP A 745 -9.22 4.63 8.07
CA ASP A 745 -9.78 5.97 7.89
C ASP A 745 -11.20 6.02 8.51
N HIS A 746 -11.88 7.17 8.43
CA HIS A 746 -13.30 7.30 8.78
C HIS A 746 -14.14 7.53 7.52
N ASN A 747 -15.29 6.86 7.41
CA ASN A 747 -16.22 7.11 6.32
C ASN A 747 -17.14 8.32 6.63
N ASN A 748 -17.85 8.81 5.60
CA ASN A 748 -18.76 9.96 5.70
C ASN A 748 -19.92 9.78 6.71
N ASN A 749 -20.14 8.57 7.25
CA ASN A 749 -21.15 8.27 8.26
C ASN A 749 -20.57 8.26 9.69
N GLY A 750 -19.30 8.61 9.89
CA GLY A 750 -18.64 8.56 11.21
C GLY A 750 -18.28 7.14 11.67
N GLN A 751 -18.18 6.19 10.74
CA GLN A 751 -17.75 4.82 11.06
C GLN A 751 -16.28 4.63 10.70
N VAL A 752 -15.58 3.81 11.46
CA VAL A 752 -14.23 3.36 11.10
C VAL A 752 -14.35 2.52 9.83
N GLN A 753 -13.53 2.85 8.83
CA GLN A 753 -13.40 2.08 7.60
C GLN A 753 -11.92 1.71 7.40
N LEU A 754 -11.65 0.44 7.10
CA LEU A 754 -10.32 -0.08 6.86
C LEU A 754 -10.25 -0.70 5.47
N GLN A 755 -9.54 -0.04 4.56
CA GLN A 755 -9.33 -0.47 3.18
C GLN A 755 -8.20 -1.50 3.11
N LEU A 756 -8.42 -2.56 2.34
CA LEU A 756 -7.59 -3.77 2.30
C LEU A 756 -7.08 -4.01 0.87
N GLY A 757 -5.79 -3.72 0.65
CA GLY A 757 -5.19 -3.62 -0.68
C GLY A 757 -4.46 -4.84 -1.21
N ALA A 758 -4.39 -5.96 -0.49
CA ALA A 758 -3.82 -7.20 -1.02
C ALA A 758 -4.71 -7.79 -2.13
N ASN A 759 -4.12 -8.17 -3.26
CA ASN A 759 -4.85 -8.68 -4.42
C ASN A 759 -4.14 -9.89 -5.08
N GLY A 760 -4.85 -10.56 -5.98
CA GLY A 760 -4.31 -11.52 -6.96
C GLY A 760 -4.49 -10.99 -8.38
N LYS A 761 -3.60 -11.37 -9.29
CA LYS A 761 -3.60 -10.99 -10.71
C LYS A 761 -3.31 -12.21 -11.57
N MET A 762 -4.20 -12.53 -12.48
CA MET A 762 -4.01 -13.53 -13.54
C MET A 762 -3.75 -12.81 -14.86
N THR A 763 -2.83 -13.30 -15.68
CA THR A 763 -2.63 -12.79 -17.05
C THR A 763 -3.12 -13.78 -18.09
N ALA A 764 -3.77 -13.30 -19.15
CA ALA A 764 -4.18 -14.12 -20.28
C ALA A 764 -3.88 -13.44 -21.63
N PRO A 765 -3.44 -14.19 -22.66
CA PRO A 765 -3.13 -13.63 -23.97
C PRO A 765 -4.38 -13.19 -24.75
N LEU A 766 -4.30 -12.03 -25.41
CA LEU A 766 -5.28 -11.62 -26.41
C LEU A 766 -5.23 -12.53 -27.66
N PRO A 767 -6.36 -12.76 -28.36
CA PRO A 767 -6.38 -13.46 -29.65
C PRO A 767 -5.75 -12.63 -30.78
N THR A 768 -5.40 -11.37 -30.52
CA THR A 768 -4.66 -10.48 -31.41
C THR A 768 -3.32 -10.06 -30.81
N GLY A 769 -2.42 -9.58 -31.66
CA GLY A 769 -1.12 -9.03 -31.32
C GLY A 769 -0.71 -7.94 -32.30
N SER A 770 0.59 -7.63 -32.34
CA SER A 770 1.10 -6.46 -33.05
C SER A 770 2.32 -6.75 -33.94
N LEU A 771 2.50 -5.92 -34.98
CA LEU A 771 3.66 -5.96 -35.87
C LEU A 771 4.30 -4.57 -36.00
N THR A 772 5.50 -4.42 -35.44
CA THR A 772 6.34 -3.23 -35.60
C THR A 772 7.23 -3.36 -36.82
N VAL A 773 7.11 -2.42 -37.76
CA VAL A 773 8.07 -2.24 -38.86
C VAL A 773 8.96 -1.05 -38.52
N SER A 774 10.27 -1.22 -38.61
CA SER A 774 11.24 -0.16 -38.27
C SER A 774 12.28 0.07 -39.37
N LYS A 775 12.75 1.32 -39.47
CA LYS A 775 13.69 1.73 -40.51
C LYS A 775 14.91 2.47 -39.97
N LYS A 776 16.09 1.87 -40.18
CA LYS A 776 17.41 2.50 -39.98
C LYS A 776 18.08 2.75 -41.33
N VAL A 777 18.91 3.80 -41.38
CA VAL A 777 19.72 4.14 -42.56
C VAL A 777 21.13 4.46 -42.09
N GLU A 778 22.13 3.88 -42.77
CA GLU A 778 23.55 3.98 -42.45
C GLU A 778 24.33 4.36 -43.72
N GLY A 779 25.59 4.76 -43.57
CA GLY A 779 26.49 5.09 -44.67
C GLY A 779 26.72 6.59 -44.86
N THR A 780 27.96 6.95 -45.20
CA THR A 780 28.40 8.35 -45.31
C THR A 780 27.68 9.07 -46.45
N GLY A 781 26.99 10.17 -46.13
CA GLY A 781 26.25 10.97 -47.11
C GLY A 781 24.82 10.50 -47.40
N ALA A 782 24.29 9.54 -46.62
CA ALA A 782 22.89 9.11 -46.73
C ALA A 782 21.91 10.28 -46.51
N ASN A 783 20.84 10.32 -47.31
CA ASN A 783 19.73 11.24 -47.08
C ASN A 783 18.79 10.64 -46.02
N LEU A 784 18.89 11.11 -44.78
CA LEU A 784 18.06 10.63 -43.67
C LEU A 784 16.57 10.94 -43.84
N ASN A 785 16.21 11.92 -44.69
CA ASN A 785 14.83 12.24 -45.06
C ASN A 785 14.29 11.38 -46.22
N GLN A 786 15.06 10.42 -46.74
CA GLN A 786 14.60 9.50 -47.77
C GLN A 786 13.44 8.65 -47.24
N GLU A 787 12.34 8.63 -47.99
CA GLU A 787 11.19 7.77 -47.73
C GLU A 787 11.41 6.38 -48.35
N PHE A 788 11.11 5.34 -47.57
CA PHE A 788 11.15 3.95 -47.99
C PHE A 788 9.76 3.34 -47.82
N THR A 789 9.24 2.74 -48.90
CA THR A 789 7.90 2.13 -48.92
C THR A 789 7.98 0.64 -48.66
N PHE A 790 7.20 0.17 -47.68
CA PHE A 790 7.09 -1.22 -47.28
C PHE A 790 5.71 -1.75 -47.64
N THR A 791 5.65 -2.88 -48.34
CA THR A 791 4.44 -3.67 -48.54
C THR A 791 4.35 -4.69 -47.41
N VAL A 792 3.31 -4.59 -46.59
CA VAL A 792 2.98 -5.55 -45.54
C VAL A 792 1.93 -6.51 -46.10
N THR A 793 2.20 -7.81 -46.05
CA THR A 793 1.27 -8.88 -46.41
C THR A 793 1.00 -9.72 -45.18
N CYS A 794 -0.26 -9.97 -44.81
CA CYS A 794 -0.62 -10.84 -43.68
C CYS A 794 -1.61 -11.93 -44.10
N THR A 795 -1.42 -13.13 -43.56
CA THR A 795 -2.23 -14.33 -43.82
C THR A 795 -2.52 -15.08 -42.53
N ASP A 796 -3.76 -15.47 -42.29
CA ASP A 796 -4.19 -16.30 -41.17
C ASP A 796 -4.63 -17.67 -41.70
N ASN A 797 -4.04 -18.76 -41.19
CA ASN A 797 -4.25 -20.12 -41.69
C ASN A 797 -4.18 -20.23 -43.24
N ASP A 798 -3.14 -19.63 -43.83
CA ASP A 798 -2.90 -19.46 -45.28
C ASP A 798 -3.96 -18.65 -46.06
N ALA A 799 -5.00 -18.12 -45.40
CA ALA A 799 -6.00 -17.22 -45.99
C ALA A 799 -5.56 -15.74 -45.88
N PRO A 800 -5.71 -14.91 -46.93
CA PRO A 800 -5.37 -13.49 -46.86
C PRO A 800 -6.20 -12.72 -45.82
N LEU A 801 -5.55 -11.98 -44.93
CA LEU A 801 -6.23 -11.10 -43.97
C LEU A 801 -6.69 -9.81 -44.66
N THR A 802 -7.96 -9.46 -44.52
CA THR A 802 -8.56 -8.29 -45.17
C THR A 802 -9.19 -7.37 -44.14
N GLY A 803 -9.09 -6.05 -44.34
CA GLY A 803 -9.67 -5.06 -43.44
C GLY A 803 -8.72 -3.90 -43.13
N THR A 804 -9.10 -3.06 -42.18
CA THR A 804 -8.34 -1.87 -41.78
C THR A 804 -7.89 -2.02 -40.34
N TYR A 805 -6.57 -2.03 -40.13
CA TYR A 805 -5.92 -2.15 -38.83
C TYR A 805 -5.35 -0.79 -38.44
N THR A 806 -5.48 -0.37 -37.18
CA THR A 806 -4.85 0.86 -36.70
C THR A 806 -3.34 0.67 -36.53
N TYR A 807 -2.57 1.75 -36.65
CA TYR A 807 -1.16 1.74 -36.28
C TYR A 807 -0.75 3.01 -35.56
N THR A 808 0.23 2.88 -34.65
CA THR A 808 0.92 4.00 -34.02
C THR A 808 2.23 4.29 -34.73
N GLY A 809 2.61 5.57 -34.81
CA GLY A 809 3.92 5.99 -35.30
C GLY A 809 4.88 6.24 -34.15
N GLY A 810 6.13 5.79 -34.29
CA GLY A 810 7.16 5.94 -33.27
C GLY A 810 8.56 6.21 -33.85
N VAL A 811 9.55 6.15 -32.97
CA VAL A 811 10.97 6.26 -33.31
C VAL A 811 11.75 5.12 -32.66
N LEU A 812 12.89 4.76 -33.24
CA LEU A 812 13.84 3.86 -32.59
C LEU A 812 14.49 4.59 -31.40
N GLN A 813 14.66 3.89 -30.28
CA GLN A 813 15.14 4.43 -29.01
C GLN A 813 16.45 5.23 -29.13
N GLU A 814 17.38 4.76 -29.96
CA GLU A 814 18.67 5.42 -30.24
C GLU A 814 18.57 6.78 -30.97
N TYR A 815 17.36 7.16 -31.42
CA TYR A 815 17.06 8.41 -32.11
C TYR A 815 15.98 9.27 -31.43
N GLU A 816 15.54 8.92 -30.23
CA GLU A 816 14.59 9.73 -29.44
C GLU A 816 15.08 11.18 -29.30
N GLY A 817 14.15 12.14 -29.44
CA GLY A 817 14.46 13.58 -29.46
C GLY A 817 15.18 14.11 -30.70
N SER A 818 15.66 13.24 -31.61
CA SER A 818 16.39 13.64 -32.83
C SER A 818 15.62 13.41 -34.15
N VAL A 819 14.65 12.50 -34.13
CA VAL A 819 13.77 12.15 -35.26
C VAL A 819 12.31 12.42 -34.89
N THR A 820 11.51 12.91 -35.84
CA THR A 820 10.06 13.05 -35.68
C THR A 820 9.36 11.72 -35.97
N ALA A 821 8.53 11.24 -35.04
CA ALA A 821 7.70 10.07 -35.25
C ALA A 821 6.70 10.26 -36.43
N PRO A 822 6.35 9.20 -37.17
CA PRO A 822 5.19 9.22 -38.07
C PRO A 822 3.91 9.59 -37.31
N GLN A 823 2.90 10.11 -38.02
CA GLN A 823 1.56 10.24 -37.44
C GLN A 823 0.91 8.85 -37.30
N ASN A 824 0.12 8.67 -36.24
CA ASN A 824 -0.77 7.52 -36.10
C ASN A 824 -1.74 7.45 -37.29
N GLY A 825 -2.12 6.25 -37.70
CA GLY A 825 -2.91 6.04 -38.89
C GLY A 825 -3.53 4.65 -38.96
N SER A 826 -3.77 4.17 -40.17
CA SER A 826 -4.31 2.84 -40.40
C SER A 826 -3.72 2.18 -41.65
N LEU A 827 -3.50 0.87 -41.55
CA LEU A 827 -3.10 0.00 -42.64
C LEU A 827 -4.36 -0.72 -43.14
N THR A 828 -4.74 -0.50 -44.39
CA THR A 828 -5.79 -1.31 -45.04
C THR A 828 -5.13 -2.43 -45.83
N LEU A 829 -5.48 -3.67 -45.49
CA LEU A 829 -5.11 -4.87 -46.24
C LEU A 829 -6.19 -5.15 -47.29
N ASP A 830 -5.77 -5.22 -48.56
CA ASP A 830 -6.62 -5.52 -49.70
C ASP A 830 -7.05 -7.01 -49.74
N THR A 831 -7.83 -7.39 -50.76
CA THR A 831 -8.30 -8.78 -50.94
C THR A 831 -7.19 -9.82 -51.21
N SER A 832 -5.93 -9.38 -51.37
CA SER A 832 -4.74 -10.23 -51.46
C SER A 832 -3.90 -10.23 -50.18
N GLY A 833 -4.40 -9.62 -49.11
CA GLY A 833 -3.75 -9.55 -47.80
C GLY A 833 -2.75 -8.42 -47.67
N LYS A 834 -2.75 -7.43 -48.60
CA LYS A 834 -1.65 -6.47 -48.76
C LYS A 834 -2.04 -5.04 -48.45
N GLY A 835 -1.17 -4.35 -47.72
CA GLY A 835 -1.21 -2.90 -47.55
C GLY A 835 0.20 -2.30 -47.61
N THR A 836 0.29 -0.97 -47.62
CA THR A 836 1.57 -0.26 -47.72
C THR A 836 1.75 0.81 -46.65
N ILE A 837 2.94 0.91 -46.10
CA ILE A 837 3.38 1.98 -45.18
C ILE A 837 4.69 2.61 -45.67
N THR A 838 5.02 3.79 -45.16
CA THR A 838 6.25 4.54 -45.53
C THR A 838 6.98 4.98 -44.27
N LEU A 839 8.31 4.79 -44.23
CA LEU A 839 9.17 5.18 -43.11
C LEU A 839 10.43 5.93 -43.61
N LYS A 840 10.94 6.85 -42.79
CA LYS A 840 12.26 7.51 -42.93
C LYS A 840 13.27 6.91 -41.96
N HIS A 841 14.51 7.39 -41.98
CA HIS A 841 15.52 7.03 -40.99
C HIS A 841 15.02 7.25 -39.56
N GLY A 842 15.21 6.25 -38.71
CA GLY A 842 14.92 6.28 -37.28
C GLY A 842 13.44 6.12 -36.91
N GLN A 843 12.55 5.94 -37.88
CA GLN A 843 11.10 5.84 -37.66
C GLN A 843 10.63 4.39 -37.49
N THR A 844 9.53 4.22 -36.76
CA THR A 844 8.78 2.97 -36.61
C THR A 844 7.29 3.17 -36.86
N ILE A 845 6.60 2.10 -37.27
CA ILE A 845 5.15 1.98 -37.30
C ILE A 845 4.78 0.66 -36.64
N THR A 846 3.89 0.67 -35.66
CA THR A 846 3.38 -0.54 -34.97
C THR A 846 1.92 -0.75 -35.30
N ILE A 847 1.64 -1.78 -36.11
CA ILE A 847 0.30 -2.19 -36.54
C ILE A 847 -0.32 -3.04 -35.42
N GLN A 848 -1.55 -2.71 -35.02
CA GLN A 848 -2.27 -3.32 -33.89
C GLN A 848 -3.43 -4.20 -34.36
N GLY A 849 -3.88 -5.11 -33.50
CA GLY A 849 -5.10 -5.91 -33.72
C GLY A 849 -4.98 -6.98 -34.80
N LEU A 850 -3.77 -7.38 -35.20
CA LEU A 850 -3.55 -8.49 -36.12
C LEU A 850 -3.79 -9.81 -35.37
N PRO A 851 -4.48 -10.83 -35.92
CA PRO A 851 -4.65 -12.12 -35.23
C PRO A 851 -3.31 -12.74 -34.81
N ARG A 852 -3.24 -13.22 -33.56
CA ARG A 852 -2.08 -14.01 -33.09
C ARG A 852 -1.92 -15.24 -33.99
N THR A 853 -0.68 -15.67 -34.21
CA THR A 853 -0.27 -16.74 -35.14
C THR A 853 -0.36 -16.42 -36.64
N ALA A 854 -1.03 -15.33 -37.06
CA ALA A 854 -1.04 -14.91 -38.46
C ALA A 854 0.39 -14.73 -38.99
N THR A 855 0.67 -15.23 -40.19
CA THR A 855 1.96 -15.07 -40.86
C THR A 855 2.04 -13.71 -41.54
N TYR A 856 3.21 -13.06 -41.48
CA TYR A 856 3.47 -11.80 -42.15
C TYR A 856 4.67 -11.88 -43.09
N ILE A 857 4.61 -11.08 -44.16
CA ILE A 857 5.70 -10.81 -45.09
C ILE A 857 5.76 -9.29 -45.29
N VAL A 858 6.85 -8.66 -44.84
CA VAL A 858 7.13 -7.24 -45.09
C VAL A 858 8.21 -7.14 -46.15
N THR A 859 7.95 -6.45 -47.25
CA THR A 859 8.90 -6.24 -48.35
C THR A 859 9.14 -4.76 -48.60
N GLU A 860 10.40 -4.35 -48.57
CA GLU A 860 10.83 -2.99 -48.90
C GLU A 860 10.98 -2.80 -50.42
N THR A 861 10.47 -1.68 -50.94
CA THR A 861 10.66 -1.30 -52.35
C THR A 861 12.09 -0.78 -52.56
N PRO A 862 12.90 -1.37 -53.47
CA PRO A 862 14.29 -0.96 -53.66
C PRO A 862 14.45 0.50 -54.08
N VAL A 863 15.37 1.23 -53.44
CA VAL A 863 15.75 2.61 -53.76
C VAL A 863 17.20 2.65 -54.21
N ALA A 864 17.50 3.40 -55.27
CA ALA A 864 18.85 3.48 -55.83
C ALA A 864 19.90 3.93 -54.78
N ASN A 865 21.08 3.30 -54.81
CA ASN A 865 22.20 3.49 -53.88
C ASN A 865 21.95 3.11 -52.40
N TYR A 866 20.75 2.62 -52.05
CA TYR A 866 20.46 2.05 -50.73
C TYR A 866 20.33 0.53 -50.81
N THR A 867 21.07 -0.17 -49.96
CA THR A 867 21.06 -1.64 -49.88
C THR A 867 20.33 -2.09 -48.62
N PRO A 868 19.16 -2.74 -48.72
CA PRO A 868 18.43 -3.21 -47.55
C PRO A 868 19.05 -4.45 -46.91
N ARG A 869 18.91 -4.49 -45.58
CA ARG A 869 19.24 -5.62 -44.72
C ARG A 869 18.14 -5.85 -43.69
N VAL A 870 17.94 -7.12 -43.34
CA VAL A 870 17.15 -7.57 -42.19
C VAL A 870 18.08 -8.41 -41.33
N GLY A 871 18.39 -7.92 -40.12
CA GLY A 871 19.56 -8.36 -39.36
C GLY A 871 20.84 -8.25 -40.19
N ASP A 872 21.70 -9.28 -40.15
CA ASP A 872 22.92 -9.32 -40.97
C ASP A 872 22.68 -9.68 -42.44
N THR A 873 21.49 -10.11 -42.81
CA THR A 873 21.19 -10.62 -44.16
C THR A 873 20.85 -9.48 -45.12
N GLN A 874 21.53 -9.43 -46.26
CA GLN A 874 21.22 -8.50 -47.36
C GLN A 874 19.95 -8.92 -48.11
N THR A 875 18.80 -8.58 -47.53
CA THR A 875 17.46 -8.85 -48.06
C THR A 875 16.57 -7.62 -47.88
N GLY A 876 15.67 -7.39 -48.83
CA GLY A 876 14.57 -6.43 -48.73
C GLY A 876 13.27 -7.06 -48.25
N THR A 877 13.30 -8.24 -47.62
CA THR A 877 12.09 -8.93 -47.13
C THR A 877 12.32 -9.57 -45.77
N ALA A 878 11.38 -9.35 -44.86
CA ALA A 878 11.29 -9.95 -43.53
C ALA A 878 9.99 -10.78 -43.45
N THR A 879 10.06 -11.93 -42.79
CA THR A 879 8.90 -12.85 -42.63
C THR A 879 8.84 -13.38 -41.21
N GLY A 880 7.64 -13.59 -40.68
CA GLY A 880 7.45 -14.18 -39.36
C GLY A 880 5.99 -14.48 -39.06
N THR A 881 5.69 -14.76 -37.79
CA THR A 881 4.33 -14.85 -37.24
C THR A 881 4.06 -13.66 -36.31
N VAL A 882 2.80 -13.23 -36.26
CA VAL A 882 2.31 -12.24 -35.29
C VAL A 882 2.22 -12.92 -33.92
N GLY A 883 3.09 -12.52 -33.01
CA GLY A 883 2.97 -12.81 -31.59
C GLY A 883 2.41 -11.61 -30.84
N ALA A 884 2.65 -11.57 -29.54
CA ALA A 884 2.49 -10.41 -28.66
C ALA A 884 2.91 -9.08 -29.34
N SER A 885 4.21 -9.01 -29.63
CA SER A 885 4.87 -7.92 -30.34
C SER A 885 5.92 -8.51 -31.26
N SER A 886 5.61 -8.56 -32.55
CA SER A 886 6.54 -9.00 -33.59
C SER A 886 7.24 -7.80 -34.22
N THR A 887 8.48 -7.97 -34.67
CA THR A 887 9.27 -6.89 -35.28
C THR A 887 9.86 -7.28 -36.64
N ALA A 888 9.70 -6.41 -37.63
CA ALA A 888 10.35 -6.45 -38.93
C ALA A 888 11.27 -5.24 -39.08
N ALA A 889 12.54 -5.40 -38.68
CA ALA A 889 13.53 -4.32 -38.67
C ALA A 889 14.39 -4.29 -39.95
N PHE A 890 14.45 -3.12 -40.60
CA PHE A 890 15.17 -2.91 -41.85
C PHE A 890 16.28 -1.86 -41.71
N THR A 891 17.51 -2.20 -42.09
CA THR A 891 18.65 -1.28 -42.14
C THR A 891 19.11 -1.09 -43.59
N ASN A 892 19.06 0.14 -44.11
CA ASN A 892 19.64 0.46 -45.42
C ASN A 892 21.06 0.99 -45.29
N ILE A 893 22.00 0.37 -45.99
CA ILE A 893 23.36 0.89 -46.14
C ILE A 893 23.44 1.70 -47.45
N TYR A 894 23.80 2.97 -47.34
CA TYR A 894 24.07 3.88 -48.44
C TYR A 894 25.55 3.85 -48.85
N ALA A 895 25.82 3.79 -50.15
CA ALA A 895 27.18 3.90 -50.70
C ALA A 895 27.20 4.59 -52.07
N ILE A 896 28.17 5.49 -52.25
CA ILE A 896 28.51 6.09 -53.55
C ILE A 896 29.75 5.35 -54.08
N PRO A 897 29.74 4.85 -55.33
CA PRO A 897 30.89 4.12 -55.87
C PRO A 897 32.00 5.05 -56.40
N TYR A 898 33.26 4.62 -56.24
CA TYR A 898 34.47 5.28 -56.73
C TYR A 898 35.25 4.35 -57.68
N THR A 899 36.18 4.89 -58.47
CA THR A 899 37.09 4.10 -59.31
C THR A 899 38.51 4.69 -59.40
N ASN A 900 39.45 3.93 -59.96
CA ASN A 900 40.82 4.36 -60.19
C ASN A 900 41.10 4.49 -61.70
N VAL A 901 41.90 5.47 -62.08
CA VAL A 901 42.42 5.67 -63.45
C VAL A 901 43.91 5.37 -63.45
N ALA A 902 44.36 4.48 -64.33
CA ALA A 902 45.77 4.10 -64.42
C ALA A 902 46.26 4.07 -65.87
N PHE A 903 47.49 4.50 -66.10
CA PHE A 903 48.13 4.46 -67.42
C PHE A 903 49.65 4.34 -67.29
N THR A 904 50.30 3.95 -68.39
CA THR A 904 51.73 3.62 -68.43
C THR A 904 52.48 4.61 -69.33
N LYS A 905 53.48 5.29 -68.78
CA LYS A 905 54.37 6.20 -69.50
C LYS A 905 55.43 5.43 -70.28
N VAL A 906 55.56 5.70 -71.58
CA VAL A 906 56.52 5.02 -72.47
C VAL A 906 57.28 5.96 -73.41
N ASP A 907 58.42 5.54 -73.95
CA ASP A 907 59.07 6.13 -75.14
C ASP A 907 58.21 5.83 -76.37
N GLY A 908 57.86 6.85 -77.15
CA GLY A 908 57.07 6.68 -78.38
C GLY A 908 57.90 6.29 -79.61
N THR A 909 59.23 6.22 -79.50
CA THR A 909 60.15 6.08 -80.64
C THR A 909 60.15 4.65 -81.19
N GLY A 910 59.19 4.34 -82.06
CA GLY A 910 59.02 3.00 -82.64
C GLY A 910 58.22 2.04 -81.75
N PHE A 911 57.48 2.58 -80.77
CA PHE A 911 56.70 1.82 -79.80
C PHE A 911 55.62 0.95 -80.45
N ASP A 912 55.60 -0.33 -80.08
CA ASP A 912 54.54 -1.28 -80.40
C ASP A 912 53.87 -1.72 -79.08
N PRO A 913 52.58 -1.40 -78.85
CA PRO A 913 51.88 -1.77 -77.61
C PRO A 913 51.80 -3.30 -77.41
N THR A 914 51.99 -4.09 -78.46
CA THR A 914 51.93 -5.56 -78.39
C THR A 914 53.26 -6.20 -77.98
N GLN A 915 54.36 -5.44 -77.90
CA GLN A 915 55.72 -5.94 -77.64
C GLN A 915 56.50 -5.07 -76.63
N VAL A 916 55.84 -4.59 -75.57
CA VAL A 916 56.45 -3.68 -74.57
C VAL A 916 57.57 -4.36 -73.77
N THR A 917 58.75 -3.74 -73.75
CA THR A 917 59.95 -4.17 -73.00
C THR A 917 60.25 -3.24 -71.82
N GLU A 918 61.22 -3.60 -70.97
CA GLU A 918 61.62 -2.74 -69.85
C GLU A 918 62.27 -1.42 -70.31
N ASP A 919 62.90 -1.39 -71.48
CA ASP A 919 63.54 -0.19 -72.04
C ASP A 919 62.52 0.84 -72.58
N ASP A 920 61.27 0.43 -72.78
CA ASP A 920 60.19 1.31 -73.24
C ASP A 920 59.59 2.17 -72.12
N TYR A 921 59.69 1.74 -70.85
CA TYR A 921 59.05 2.43 -69.72
C TYR A 921 59.79 3.70 -69.30
N LEU A 922 59.05 4.77 -69.00
CA LEU A 922 59.63 6.05 -68.57
C LEU A 922 59.20 6.46 -67.15
N SER A 923 60.12 6.39 -66.20
CA SER A 923 59.93 6.92 -64.85
C SER A 923 60.22 8.43 -64.77
N GLY A 924 59.62 9.10 -63.77
CA GLY A 924 59.88 10.51 -63.46
C GLY A 924 59.14 11.56 -64.31
N ALA A 925 58.15 11.16 -65.12
CA ALA A 925 57.17 12.11 -65.66
C ALA A 925 56.21 12.54 -64.54
N GLU A 926 55.85 13.81 -64.47
CA GLU A 926 54.86 14.32 -63.51
C GLU A 926 53.59 14.73 -64.25
N PHE A 927 52.44 14.38 -63.67
CA PHE A 927 51.11 14.63 -64.22
C PHE A 927 50.21 15.32 -63.20
N ALA A 928 49.51 16.37 -63.64
CA ALA A 928 48.42 17.00 -62.93
C ALA A 928 47.07 16.61 -63.56
N LEU A 929 46.15 16.07 -62.76
CA LEU A 929 44.78 15.74 -63.14
C LEU A 929 43.81 16.72 -62.48
N TYR A 930 43.18 17.57 -63.29
CA TYR A 930 42.19 18.56 -62.87
C TYR A 930 40.78 18.01 -63.08
N ARG A 931 39.88 18.14 -62.10
CA ARG A 931 38.45 17.80 -62.24
C ARG A 931 37.68 18.99 -62.82
N TYR A 932 36.83 18.78 -63.82
CA TYR A 932 35.88 19.81 -64.27
C TYR A 932 34.64 19.80 -63.35
N THR A 933 34.21 20.98 -62.91
CA THR A 933 33.06 21.19 -62.02
C THR A 933 32.00 22.13 -62.62
N GLY A 934 32.26 22.70 -63.80
CA GLY A 934 31.27 23.48 -64.57
C GLY A 934 30.27 22.59 -65.32
N THR A 935 29.35 23.23 -66.05
CA THR A 935 28.23 22.56 -66.74
C THR A 935 28.39 22.49 -68.27
N ASN A 936 29.42 23.12 -68.85
CA ASN A 936 29.59 23.24 -70.31
C ASN A 936 30.86 22.50 -70.78
N TRP A 937 30.92 21.18 -70.53
CA TRP A 937 32.07 20.34 -70.88
C TRP A 937 32.42 20.43 -72.36
N ASP A 938 31.42 20.35 -73.26
CA ASP A 938 31.64 20.39 -74.71
C ASP A 938 32.27 21.71 -75.19
N GLY A 939 32.02 22.82 -74.49
CA GLY A 939 32.66 24.12 -74.77
C GLY A 939 34.14 24.18 -74.40
N VAL A 940 34.60 23.36 -73.44
CA VAL A 940 35.98 23.38 -72.91
C VAL A 940 36.82 22.18 -73.33
N SER A 941 36.20 21.04 -73.66
CA SER A 941 36.85 19.77 -73.98
C SER A 941 37.80 19.84 -75.17
N GLY A 942 37.49 20.67 -76.18
CA GLY A 942 38.32 20.89 -77.37
C GLY A 942 39.46 21.91 -77.22
N SER A 943 39.58 22.60 -76.08
CA SER A 943 40.60 23.63 -75.85
C SER A 943 41.58 23.25 -74.72
N LEU A 944 42.83 23.70 -74.80
CA LEU A 944 43.82 23.51 -73.72
C LEU A 944 43.45 24.32 -72.48
N LEU A 945 43.63 23.72 -71.30
CA LEU A 945 43.46 24.36 -69.99
C LEU A 945 44.70 25.20 -69.66
N ASP A 946 44.51 26.47 -69.29
CA ASP A 946 45.56 27.30 -68.72
C ASP A 946 45.77 26.92 -67.25
N THR A 947 46.88 26.21 -66.98
CA THR A 947 47.24 25.77 -65.63
C THR A 947 47.71 26.89 -64.71
N THR A 948 47.93 28.11 -65.24
CA THR A 948 48.27 29.30 -64.45
C THR A 948 47.04 30.11 -64.04
N ASN A 949 45.89 29.88 -64.68
CA ASN A 949 44.61 30.51 -64.34
C ASN A 949 43.42 29.60 -64.71
N THR A 950 43.09 28.65 -63.84
CA THR A 950 42.08 27.62 -64.09
C THR A 950 40.63 28.08 -63.86
N GLY A 951 40.40 29.28 -63.30
CA GLY A 951 39.06 29.74 -62.91
C GLY A 951 38.39 28.90 -61.80
N THR A 952 37.07 29.03 -61.66
CA THR A 952 36.26 28.34 -60.63
C THR A 952 35.61 27.04 -61.11
N GLU A 953 35.63 26.77 -62.42
CA GLU A 953 35.03 25.56 -63.02
C GLU A 953 35.97 24.34 -63.01
N TRP A 954 37.14 24.46 -62.38
CA TRP A 954 38.13 23.40 -62.28
C TRP A 954 38.59 23.24 -60.83
N GLY A 955 38.56 22.02 -60.32
CA GLY A 955 39.08 21.68 -59.00
C GLY A 955 40.61 21.72 -58.95
N ALA A 956 41.16 21.79 -57.73
CA ALA A 956 42.60 21.69 -57.52
C ALA A 956 43.14 20.36 -58.09
N PRO A 957 44.31 20.36 -58.76
CA PRO A 957 44.83 19.17 -59.41
C PRO A 957 45.35 18.15 -58.39
N VAL A 958 45.10 16.87 -58.67
CA VAL A 958 45.87 15.78 -58.06
C VAL A 958 47.16 15.62 -58.88
N ILE A 959 48.31 15.51 -58.21
CA ILE A 959 49.61 15.32 -58.88
C ILE A 959 50.11 13.89 -58.65
N GLN A 960 50.57 13.24 -59.71
CA GLN A 960 51.20 11.91 -59.66
C GLN A 960 52.44 11.84 -60.56
N THR A 961 53.38 10.95 -60.22
CA THR A 961 54.64 10.77 -60.95
C THR A 961 54.74 9.34 -61.47
N SER A 962 55.25 9.14 -62.69
CA SER A 962 55.45 7.80 -63.25
C SER A 962 56.54 7.04 -62.50
N GLY A 963 56.20 5.85 -62.01
CA GLY A 963 57.12 4.95 -61.30
C GLY A 963 58.08 4.21 -62.23
N ASP A 964 58.86 3.29 -61.67
CA ASP A 964 59.95 2.58 -62.38
C ASP A 964 59.49 1.73 -63.59
N ARG A 965 58.19 1.41 -63.68
CA ARG A 965 57.56 0.74 -64.84
C ARG A 965 56.69 1.67 -65.67
N GLY A 966 56.93 2.98 -65.60
CA GLY A 966 56.12 4.01 -66.25
C GLY A 966 54.71 4.20 -65.67
N LEU A 967 54.24 3.32 -64.79
CA LEU A 967 52.87 3.35 -64.25
C LEU A 967 52.58 4.64 -63.47
N VAL A 968 51.43 5.24 -63.76
CA VAL A 968 50.79 6.36 -63.06
C VAL A 968 49.38 5.93 -62.66
N THR A 969 48.96 6.20 -61.43
CA THR A 969 47.62 5.84 -60.93
C THR A 969 47.01 7.00 -60.15
N PHE A 970 45.81 7.43 -60.56
CA PHE A 970 44.95 8.33 -59.82
C PHE A 970 43.82 7.51 -59.18
N SER A 971 43.75 7.52 -57.85
CA SER A 971 42.79 6.70 -57.09
C SER A 971 41.60 7.51 -56.59
N ASN A 972 40.50 6.81 -56.28
CA ASN A 972 39.28 7.38 -55.67
C ASN A 972 38.63 8.51 -56.48
N LEU A 973 38.55 8.33 -57.80
CA LEU A 973 37.87 9.26 -58.70
C LEU A 973 36.37 8.95 -58.74
N GLU A 974 35.58 10.02 -58.75
CA GLU A 974 34.13 9.99 -58.95
C GLU A 974 33.81 9.95 -60.46
N ALA A 975 32.56 9.66 -60.81
CA ALA A 975 32.10 9.82 -62.19
C ALA A 975 32.14 11.30 -62.60
N GLY A 976 32.59 11.59 -63.83
CA GLY A 976 32.69 12.95 -64.36
C GLY A 976 33.85 13.15 -65.35
N HIS A 977 34.09 14.42 -65.70
CA HIS A 977 35.10 14.82 -66.68
C HIS A 977 36.33 15.45 -66.02
N TYR A 978 37.50 15.13 -66.56
CA TYR A 978 38.80 15.51 -66.04
C TYR A 978 39.76 15.92 -67.17
N ARG A 979 40.79 16.69 -66.83
CA ARG A 979 41.88 17.11 -67.73
C ARG A 979 43.22 16.68 -67.16
N LEU A 980 43.90 15.80 -67.89
CA LEU A 980 45.25 15.33 -67.60
C LEU A 980 46.29 16.20 -68.33
N VAL A 981 47.27 16.69 -67.59
CA VAL A 981 48.36 17.54 -68.08
C VAL A 981 49.69 16.96 -67.61
N GLU A 982 50.63 16.72 -68.52
CA GLU A 982 52.01 16.40 -68.12
C GLU A 982 52.74 17.70 -67.76
N THR A 983 53.12 17.86 -66.49
CA THR A 983 53.78 19.06 -65.95
C THR A 983 55.31 18.97 -66.04
N LYS A 984 55.86 17.75 -66.09
CA LYS A 984 57.30 17.49 -66.17
C LYS A 984 57.59 16.22 -66.98
N ALA A 985 58.53 16.30 -67.91
CA ALA A 985 58.95 15.15 -68.71
C ALA A 985 60.02 14.30 -67.99
N PRO A 986 60.12 13.00 -68.32
CA PRO A 986 61.26 12.15 -67.96
C PRO A 986 62.59 12.73 -68.46
N GLY A 987 63.68 12.35 -67.78
CA GLY A 987 65.04 12.81 -68.14
C GLY A 987 65.42 12.47 -69.58
N GLY A 988 65.75 13.48 -70.38
CA GLY A 988 66.14 13.33 -71.79
C GLY A 988 64.97 13.36 -72.80
N PHE A 989 63.72 13.50 -72.33
CA PHE A 989 62.53 13.60 -73.17
C PHE A 989 62.00 15.03 -73.24
N GLN A 990 61.24 15.33 -74.29
CA GLN A 990 60.61 16.64 -74.46
C GLN A 990 59.27 16.71 -73.72
N LEU A 991 59.03 17.80 -72.98
CA LEU A 991 57.73 18.07 -72.35
C LEU A 991 56.64 18.27 -73.42
N PRO A 992 55.49 17.57 -73.30
CA PRO A 992 54.32 17.80 -74.14
C PRO A 992 53.85 19.26 -74.10
N LYS A 993 53.30 19.75 -75.22
CA LYS A 993 52.50 20.99 -75.22
C LYS A 993 51.00 20.73 -75.33
N GLY A 994 50.61 19.46 -75.42
CA GLY A 994 49.22 19.02 -75.43
C GLY A 994 48.75 18.53 -74.07
N GLN A 995 47.48 18.14 -74.02
CA GLN A 995 46.80 17.62 -72.84
C GLN A 995 45.80 16.54 -73.27
N TRP A 996 45.27 15.77 -72.31
CA TRP A 996 44.30 14.71 -72.56
C TRP A 996 43.02 14.91 -71.73
N ASN A 997 41.87 14.75 -72.36
CA ASN A 997 40.60 14.59 -71.66
C ASN A 997 40.55 13.19 -71.05
N VAL A 998 40.11 13.11 -69.80
CA VAL A 998 39.83 11.84 -69.11
C VAL A 998 38.37 11.86 -68.68
N GLU A 999 37.58 10.93 -69.19
CA GLU A 999 36.18 10.75 -68.77
C GLU A 999 36.09 9.51 -67.89
N VAL A 1000 35.39 9.63 -66.75
CA VAL A 1000 35.20 8.55 -65.77
C VAL A 1000 33.71 8.25 -65.66
N THR A 1001 33.33 6.99 -65.91
CA THR A 1001 31.96 6.50 -65.82
C THR A 1001 31.90 5.33 -64.84
N ILE A 1002 30.82 5.20 -64.05
CA ILE A 1002 30.67 4.12 -63.08
C ILE A 1002 29.29 3.47 -63.24
N THR A 1003 29.28 2.17 -63.51
CA THR A 1003 28.06 1.38 -63.73
C THR A 1003 28.18 0.08 -62.92
N ASN A 1004 27.17 -0.26 -62.12
CA ASN A 1004 27.16 -1.46 -61.27
C ASN A 1004 28.41 -1.60 -60.38
N ASN A 1005 28.89 -0.49 -59.81
CA ASN A 1005 30.14 -0.38 -59.04
C ASN A 1005 31.43 -0.78 -59.78
N VAL A 1006 31.37 -0.94 -61.11
CA VAL A 1006 32.53 -1.07 -61.98
C VAL A 1006 32.76 0.27 -62.66
N GLY A 1007 33.90 0.90 -62.39
CA GLY A 1007 34.30 2.12 -63.07
C GLY A 1007 35.12 1.84 -64.33
N SER A 1008 34.85 2.60 -65.38
CA SER A 1008 35.67 2.65 -66.60
C SER A 1008 36.09 4.08 -66.88
N PHE A 1009 37.14 4.24 -67.67
CA PHE A 1009 37.59 5.56 -68.12
C PHE A 1009 38.07 5.52 -69.56
N THR A 1010 38.05 6.68 -70.22
CA THR A 1010 38.69 6.86 -71.53
C THR A 1010 39.64 8.04 -71.49
N ILE A 1011 40.81 7.90 -72.13
CA ILE A 1011 41.81 8.97 -72.30
C ILE A 1011 41.86 9.35 -73.78
N LEU A 1012 41.53 10.60 -74.09
CA LEU A 1012 41.49 11.14 -75.46
C LEU A 1012 42.31 12.42 -75.56
N ALA A 1013 43.04 12.62 -76.66
CA ALA A 1013 43.79 13.85 -76.90
C ALA A 1013 42.86 15.04 -77.17
N VAL A 1014 43.25 16.24 -76.73
CA VAL A 1014 42.48 17.49 -76.96
C VAL A 1014 42.61 17.95 -78.41
N GLU A 1015 41.47 18.23 -79.07
CA GLU A 1015 41.36 18.44 -80.52
C GLU A 1015 42.29 19.54 -81.08
N LYS A 1016 42.44 20.68 -80.38
CA LYS A 1016 43.33 21.79 -80.80
C LYS A 1016 44.83 21.50 -80.68
N ALA A 1017 45.25 20.34 -80.16
CA ALA A 1017 46.65 20.06 -79.81
C ALA A 1017 47.42 19.22 -80.86
N THR A 1018 46.87 19.08 -82.06
CA THR A 1018 47.14 18.04 -83.09
C THR A 1018 48.46 18.17 -83.89
N SER A 1019 49.51 18.74 -83.30
CA SER A 1019 50.87 18.64 -83.85
C SER A 1019 52.01 18.52 -82.82
N GLN A 1020 51.76 18.73 -81.52
CA GLN A 1020 52.78 18.65 -80.45
C GLN A 1020 52.29 17.94 -79.17
N THR A 1021 51.30 17.06 -79.31
CA THR A 1021 50.85 16.14 -78.25
C THR A 1021 51.42 14.76 -78.52
N PRO A 1022 52.01 14.06 -77.54
CA PRO A 1022 52.36 12.66 -77.70
C PRO A 1022 51.13 11.77 -77.88
N GLY A 1023 51.31 10.66 -78.60
CA GLY A 1023 50.26 9.67 -78.77
C GLY A 1023 49.80 9.04 -77.45
N VAL A 1024 48.49 8.77 -77.38
CA VAL A 1024 47.91 7.80 -76.45
C VAL A 1024 47.42 6.61 -77.26
N VAL A 1025 47.75 5.40 -76.81
CA VAL A 1025 47.29 4.14 -77.42
C VAL A 1025 46.75 3.25 -76.31
N ALA A 1026 45.67 2.53 -76.58
CA ALA A 1026 45.10 1.55 -75.66
C ALA A 1026 45.25 0.14 -76.25
N ASP A 1027 45.77 -0.80 -75.46
CA ASP A 1027 45.75 -2.24 -75.78
C ASP A 1027 45.33 -3.03 -74.54
N ASN A 1028 44.45 -4.03 -74.73
CA ASN A 1028 43.94 -4.92 -73.67
C ASN A 1028 43.55 -4.20 -72.35
N GLY A 1029 42.96 -2.99 -72.45
CA GLY A 1029 42.53 -2.19 -71.29
C GLY A 1029 43.64 -1.36 -70.61
N THR A 1030 44.89 -1.45 -71.07
CA THR A 1030 46.01 -0.61 -70.61
C THR A 1030 46.20 0.58 -71.54
N TYR A 1031 46.23 1.79 -70.97
CA TYR A 1031 46.54 3.02 -71.71
C TYR A 1031 48.04 3.32 -71.64
N TYR A 1032 48.66 3.55 -72.80
CA TYR A 1032 50.07 3.92 -72.95
C TYR A 1032 50.18 5.38 -73.40
N LEU A 1033 50.84 6.22 -72.60
CA LEU A 1033 51.08 7.64 -72.90
C LEU A 1033 52.54 7.84 -73.28
N MET A 1034 52.77 8.16 -74.55
CA MET A 1034 54.11 8.24 -75.15
C MET A 1034 54.85 9.53 -74.80
N ASN A 1035 56.17 9.56 -74.93
CA ASN A 1035 56.98 10.78 -75.02
C ASN A 1035 58.09 10.57 -76.04
N TYR A 1036 58.60 11.66 -76.60
CA TYR A 1036 59.62 11.61 -77.65
C TYR A 1036 60.88 12.36 -77.21
N LYS A 1037 62.04 11.83 -77.60
CA LYS A 1037 63.34 12.50 -77.42
C LYS A 1037 63.40 13.72 -78.37
N PRO A 1038 64.10 14.81 -78.00
CA PRO A 1038 64.19 15.99 -78.87
C PRO A 1038 64.78 15.66 -80.24
N THR A 1039 64.07 15.97 -81.32
CA THR A 1039 64.56 15.76 -82.69
C THR A 1039 65.68 16.75 -82.99
N GLN A 1040 66.94 16.29 -83.02
CA GLN A 1040 68.01 17.08 -83.63
C GLN A 1040 67.91 16.99 -85.16
N PRO A 1041 67.85 18.11 -85.89
CA PRO A 1041 67.94 18.06 -87.35
C PRO A 1041 69.31 17.50 -87.77
N PRO A 1042 69.40 16.72 -88.86
CA PRO A 1042 70.65 16.10 -89.27
C PRO A 1042 71.72 17.15 -89.57
N ILE A 1043 72.89 16.99 -88.94
CA ILE A 1043 74.06 17.85 -89.14
C ILE A 1043 74.67 17.54 -90.53
N THR A 1044 74.18 18.22 -91.56
CA THR A 1044 74.75 18.14 -92.91
C THR A 1044 76.00 19.03 -93.01
N GLY A 1045 77.17 18.52 -92.61
CA GLY A 1045 78.42 19.30 -92.70
C GLY A 1045 79.73 18.60 -92.27
N GLY A 1046 80.33 17.82 -93.18
CA GLY A 1046 81.72 17.30 -93.10
C GLY A 1046 81.83 15.86 -92.56
N ASP A 1047 82.67 14.95 -93.11
CA ASP A 1047 83.76 15.09 -94.09
C ASP A 1047 83.48 14.30 -95.38
N GLY A 1048 83.02 15.00 -96.42
CA GLY A 1048 82.99 14.52 -97.81
C GLY A 1048 84.11 15.09 -98.67
N GLY A 1049 85.15 15.70 -98.07
CA GLY A 1049 86.20 16.42 -98.78
C GLY A 1049 87.42 15.57 -99.08
N ARG A 1050 87.91 14.80 -98.09
CA ARG A 1050 89.27 14.22 -98.16
C ARG A 1050 89.48 13.15 -99.23
N SER A 1051 88.43 12.41 -99.62
CA SER A 1051 88.50 11.43 -100.72
C SER A 1051 88.62 12.10 -102.10
N TYR A 1052 87.87 13.18 -102.35
CA TYR A 1052 87.90 13.90 -103.63
C TYR A 1052 89.20 14.69 -103.83
N TRP A 1053 89.81 15.24 -102.78
CA TRP A 1053 91.10 15.95 -102.90
C TRP A 1053 92.25 15.05 -103.35
N MET A 1054 92.30 13.79 -102.92
CA MET A 1054 93.39 12.87 -103.32
C MET A 1054 93.26 12.38 -104.77
N VAL A 1055 92.03 12.13 -105.26
CA VAL A 1055 91.79 11.74 -106.66
C VAL A 1055 91.88 12.94 -107.61
N GLY A 1056 91.28 14.08 -107.24
CA GLY A 1056 91.35 15.31 -108.03
C GLY A 1056 92.76 15.89 -108.12
N GLY A 1057 93.52 15.87 -107.02
CA GLY A 1057 94.91 16.34 -106.97
C GLY A 1057 95.86 15.50 -107.82
N SER A 1058 95.69 14.17 -107.84
CA SER A 1058 96.51 13.29 -108.69
C SER A 1058 96.17 13.44 -110.18
N MET A 1059 94.90 13.64 -110.55
CA MET A 1059 94.52 13.97 -111.93
C MET A 1059 95.07 15.34 -112.39
N MET A 1060 95.03 16.37 -111.53
CA MET A 1060 95.64 17.67 -111.86
C MET A 1060 97.17 17.59 -111.96
N ALA A 1061 97.84 16.83 -111.09
CA ALA A 1061 99.29 16.65 -111.18
C ALA A 1061 99.71 15.99 -112.51
N VAL A 1062 99.01 14.95 -112.95
CA VAL A 1062 99.27 14.32 -114.26
C VAL A 1062 98.99 15.30 -115.41
N GLY A 1063 97.90 16.07 -115.34
CA GLY A 1063 97.59 17.10 -116.34
C GLY A 1063 98.65 18.21 -116.42
N ILE A 1064 99.16 18.68 -115.28
CA ILE A 1064 100.22 19.69 -115.20
C ILE A 1064 101.56 19.12 -115.70
N CYS A 1065 101.90 17.87 -115.39
CA CYS A 1065 103.11 17.22 -115.93
C CYS A 1065 103.06 17.06 -117.46
N LEU A 1066 101.89 16.69 -118.03
CA LEU A 1066 101.71 16.61 -119.48
C LEU A 1066 101.75 18.00 -120.15
N ALA A 1067 101.13 19.02 -119.55
CA ALA A 1067 101.19 20.39 -120.04
C ALA A 1067 102.61 20.98 -119.95
N ALA A 1068 103.35 20.69 -118.88
CA ALA A 1068 104.74 21.08 -118.71
C ALA A 1068 105.67 20.37 -119.70
N ALA A 1069 105.47 19.07 -119.97
CA ALA A 1069 106.21 18.35 -121.01
C ALA A 1069 105.96 18.95 -122.40
N TRP A 1070 104.71 19.24 -122.75
CA TRP A 1070 104.34 19.87 -124.02
C TRP A 1070 104.91 21.29 -124.17
N MET A 1071 104.95 22.08 -123.09
CA MET A 1071 105.60 23.40 -123.08
C MET A 1071 107.14 23.31 -123.10
N TRP A 1072 107.73 22.25 -122.56
CA TRP A 1072 109.18 22.01 -122.59
C TRP A 1072 109.66 21.59 -123.98
N GLU A 1073 108.90 20.76 -124.70
CA GLU A 1073 109.19 20.43 -126.11
C GLU A 1073 109.03 21.63 -127.06
N ARG A 1074 108.01 22.49 -126.85
CA ARG A 1074 107.84 23.71 -127.67
C ARG A 1074 108.97 24.73 -127.50
N ARG A 1075 109.68 24.76 -126.37
CA ARG A 1075 110.80 25.70 -126.12
C ARG A 1075 112.16 25.25 -126.70
N ARG A 1076 112.25 24.12 -127.41
CA ARG A 1076 113.47 23.71 -128.13
C ARG A 1076 113.40 23.85 -129.66
N LYS A 1077 112.40 24.55 -130.21
CA LYS A 1077 112.30 24.89 -131.65
C LYS A 1077 111.86 26.34 -131.92
N ALA A 1078 112.57 27.31 -131.36
CA ALA A 1078 112.72 28.67 -131.92
C ALA A 1078 113.78 29.47 -131.12
N ASN A 1079 114.99 29.60 -131.69
CA ASN A 1079 115.99 30.61 -131.29
C ASN A 1079 115.66 31.94 -132.01
N PRO A 1080 116.22 33.10 -131.58
CA PRO A 1080 117.15 33.28 -130.45
C PRO A 1080 116.47 33.76 -129.16
#